data_AF-A0A9E1NSS1-F1
#
_entry.id   AF-A0A9E1NSS1-F1
#
_cell.length_a   1.000
_cell.length_b   1.000
_cell.length_c   1.000
_cell.angle_alpha   90.00
_cell.angle_beta   90.00
_cell.angle_gamma   90.00
#
_symmetry.space_group_name_H-M   'P 1'
#
loop_
_entity.id
_entity.type
_entity.pdbx_description
1 polymer ?
#
loop_
_entity_poly.entity_id
_entity_poly.type
_entity_poly.pdbx_seq_one_letter_code
_entity_poly.pdbx_strand_id
1 'polypeptide(L)'
;MGNLEDKEIIKAENLIKKILEEAEEISEMGKSPDKANRLRLYAKVAGWVKEHEISTNEIRNCPVCQSDIEEKKDEVTGEKITTHISHFLEQESGYLEKGFDLWANNSAQLLRSDIHNDLSAEINQDLPSKPIFLIEKTFTEEIFNSEPFANSLTPLKQSIISLFSTYSIHTPIFYEPDIVSIPKCFGGNDGKLATSIKRTKRAIAFSRWRKNNAKFCTEIFFKIVGRKKEEPPKGTKDIETWPLLDRLIALEQMVQNTSPITDSKKLIREMKSCRTDRNKQLDRISHYKSAAEAIGELFELNSLVEIQVGSITRKLLQSTLKIKDDLYSAAFSGTPKVISTDVTPKGGMVIEAESNGTKTSASHISNASDLRATLLGFLIAFHKHLLETQGGLSLLLLDDPQELFDCENRKKVAKTIPSLAAKGAKIIVTTNDQDFARQVVSTPSDLSSSEIDHLAIHPLTSTRSHIELGIFESAVNEKRRLFEQPENENKHQPARDYVKDLRIYIENRLKDFFDTHDPGLPEKPGLSDLVGAVRSRVNNQHSGFTSKVFNKFVSDPALKSKSAFLELLNQSHHGDEDQITYDDVLKRMDDCKRVSEIIENTHEEYERWLRRVPEGPFKDKPEIPSPIEFPIFEVPVFENLAAFSSEQSIGITHETDDNFSSNWFNSFCIYNINSQNLGFSGTKYNKVVVSLSEEIVPDQALVIALWNDKVWARRLLTSNLNKQFIVLSSEAENPKNRPPTLLVHKEEVRLLKVMGILFDDQPVFPKPTEEALLVSDSSYLKKIKVIFQVRGASALPLALEGQKILGGEILLPNQLKSNEGSIVAISTSKGDFLKRVGEPIPEAPHIRQFESIGGRGDSVLVCTEEIDDKFSALPQLNSARHVLGVLYS
;
A
#
# COMPACT_ATOMS: atom_id res chain seq x y z
N MET A 1 -50.85 -3.67 64.28
CA MET A 1 -51.37 -3.77 65.68
C MET A 1 -51.15 -2.54 66.58
N GLY A 2 -50.14 -1.68 66.35
CA GLY A 2 -49.85 -0.53 67.22
C GLY A 2 -50.71 0.72 66.99
N ASN A 3 -51.39 0.79 65.84
CA ASN A 3 -52.15 1.96 65.38
C ASN A 3 -53.68 1.74 65.41
N LEU A 4 -54.15 0.60 65.93
CA LEU A 4 -55.58 0.31 66.00
C LEU A 4 -56.28 1.30 66.93
N GLU A 5 -57.31 1.98 66.47
CA GLU A 5 -58.13 2.87 67.30
C GLU A 5 -59.15 2.07 68.14
N ASP A 6 -59.59 2.64 69.27
CA ASP A 6 -60.57 1.94 70.14
C ASP A 6 -61.90 1.67 69.42
N LYS A 7 -62.30 2.56 68.49
CA LYS A 7 -63.48 2.39 67.63
C LYS A 7 -63.39 1.11 66.77
N GLU A 8 -62.20 0.74 66.34
CA GLU A 8 -61.95 -0.41 65.46
C GLU A 8 -61.94 -1.72 66.25
N ILE A 9 -61.41 -1.68 67.47
CA ILE A 9 -61.49 -2.79 68.43
C ILE A 9 -62.95 -3.07 68.79
N ILE A 10 -63.72 -2.02 69.12
CA ILE A 10 -65.15 -2.13 69.46
C ILE A 10 -65.94 -2.67 68.25
N LYS A 11 -65.66 -2.20 67.03
CA LYS A 11 -66.30 -2.71 65.81
C LYS A 11 -66.08 -4.22 65.64
N ALA A 12 -64.84 -4.68 65.83
CA ALA A 12 -64.50 -6.10 65.71
C ALA A 12 -65.17 -6.95 66.81
N GLU A 13 -65.25 -6.46 68.04
CA GLU A 13 -65.95 -7.15 69.14
C GLU A 13 -67.46 -7.23 68.91
N ASN A 14 -68.09 -6.15 68.45
CA ASN A 14 -69.50 -6.13 68.11
C ASN A 14 -69.82 -7.10 66.97
N LEU A 15 -68.94 -7.19 65.97
CA LEU A 15 -69.10 -8.14 64.86
C LEU A 15 -68.98 -9.59 65.35
N ILE A 16 -68.01 -9.88 66.23
CA ILE A 16 -67.89 -11.21 66.85
C ILE A 16 -69.15 -11.52 67.68
N LYS A 17 -69.65 -10.57 68.47
CA LYS A 17 -70.86 -10.74 69.27
C LYS A 17 -72.07 -11.05 68.39
N LYS A 18 -72.29 -10.28 67.33
CA LYS A 18 -73.37 -10.49 66.35
C LYS A 18 -73.29 -11.90 65.73
N ILE A 19 -72.10 -12.32 65.29
CA ILE A 19 -71.90 -13.66 64.72
C ILE A 19 -72.24 -14.77 65.73
N LEU A 20 -71.96 -14.56 67.02
CA LEU A 20 -72.26 -15.55 68.06
C LEU A 20 -73.76 -15.63 68.36
N GLU A 21 -74.45 -14.49 68.42
CA GLU A 21 -75.91 -14.42 68.58
C GLU A 21 -76.61 -15.12 67.40
N GLU A 22 -76.21 -14.81 66.16
CA GLU A 22 -76.71 -15.48 64.95
C GLU A 22 -76.45 -17.00 64.96
N ALA A 23 -75.27 -17.44 65.44
CA ALA A 23 -74.94 -18.86 65.54
C ALA A 23 -75.87 -19.60 66.51
N GLU A 24 -76.19 -19.00 67.66
CA GLU A 24 -77.10 -19.59 68.64
C GLU A 24 -78.51 -19.74 68.09
N GLU A 25 -79.03 -18.71 67.44
CA GLU A 25 -80.37 -18.73 66.83
C GLU A 25 -80.49 -19.74 65.69
N ILE A 26 -79.50 -19.80 64.79
CA ILE A 26 -79.46 -20.81 63.72
C ILE A 26 -79.39 -22.22 64.32
N SER A 27 -78.59 -22.41 65.37
CA SER A 27 -78.46 -23.69 66.06
C SER A 27 -79.77 -24.11 66.75
N GLU A 28 -80.50 -23.17 67.34
CA GLU A 28 -81.79 -23.42 67.97
C GLU A 28 -82.86 -23.81 66.95
N MET A 29 -82.95 -23.08 65.83
CA MET A 29 -83.82 -23.44 64.71
C MET A 29 -83.51 -24.85 64.20
N GLY A 30 -82.24 -25.24 64.16
CA GLY A 30 -81.76 -26.55 63.75
C GLY A 30 -82.22 -27.75 64.59
N LYS A 31 -82.79 -27.54 65.79
CA LYS A 31 -83.27 -28.64 66.67
C LYS A 31 -84.50 -29.38 66.12
N SER A 32 -85.23 -28.80 65.16
CA SER A 32 -86.41 -29.40 64.52
C SER A 32 -86.30 -29.31 62.99
N PRO A 33 -85.80 -30.35 62.29
CA PRO A 33 -85.46 -30.28 60.86
C PRO A 33 -86.61 -29.84 59.96
N ASP A 34 -87.82 -30.37 60.17
CA ASP A 34 -88.99 -30.05 59.33
C ASP A 34 -89.43 -28.59 59.52
N LYS A 35 -89.47 -28.13 60.77
CA LYS A 35 -89.78 -26.73 61.11
C LYS A 35 -88.72 -25.78 60.55
N ALA A 36 -87.45 -26.12 60.68
CA ALA A 36 -86.32 -25.34 60.15
C ALA A 36 -86.37 -25.19 58.63
N ASN A 37 -86.72 -26.25 57.90
CA ASN A 37 -86.83 -26.21 56.44
C ASN A 37 -87.98 -25.31 55.98
N ARG A 38 -89.12 -25.33 56.69
CA ARG A 38 -90.25 -24.41 56.41
C ARG A 38 -89.90 -22.96 56.72
N LEU A 39 -89.30 -22.70 57.88
CA LEU A 39 -88.86 -21.34 58.24
C LEU A 39 -87.79 -20.80 57.29
N ARG A 40 -86.83 -21.63 56.85
CA ARG A 40 -85.85 -21.27 55.80
C ARG A 40 -86.49 -20.91 54.47
N LEU A 41 -87.53 -21.66 54.07
CA LEU A 41 -88.29 -21.36 52.86
C LEU A 41 -88.99 -20.01 53.00
N TYR A 42 -89.64 -19.73 54.13
CA TYR A 42 -90.29 -18.45 54.36
C TYR A 42 -89.30 -17.29 54.47
N ALA A 43 -88.15 -17.49 55.09
CA ALA A 43 -87.07 -16.51 55.11
C ALA A 43 -86.58 -16.22 53.68
N LYS A 44 -86.37 -17.23 52.83
CA LYS A 44 -85.99 -17.03 51.42
C LYS A 44 -87.04 -16.28 50.61
N VAL A 45 -88.31 -16.60 50.84
CA VAL A 45 -89.42 -15.90 50.17
C VAL A 45 -89.48 -14.45 50.64
N ALA A 46 -89.29 -14.19 51.94
CA ALA A 46 -89.17 -12.84 52.49
C ALA A 46 -87.98 -12.07 51.88
N GLY A 47 -86.80 -12.69 51.77
CA GLY A 47 -85.64 -12.12 51.10
C GLY A 47 -85.94 -11.73 49.65
N TRP A 48 -86.57 -12.64 48.88
CA TRP A 48 -86.99 -12.36 47.50
C TRP A 48 -88.00 -11.21 47.41
N VAL A 49 -88.99 -11.16 48.30
CA VAL A 49 -89.98 -10.07 48.38
C VAL A 49 -89.30 -8.73 48.64
N LYS A 50 -88.33 -8.69 49.57
CA LYS A 50 -87.57 -7.49 49.90
C LYS A 50 -86.71 -7.01 48.73
N GLU A 51 -86.08 -7.94 48.00
CA GLU A 51 -85.29 -7.62 46.79
C GLU A 51 -86.14 -7.06 45.65
N HIS A 52 -87.42 -7.45 45.57
CA HIS A 52 -88.33 -7.02 44.49
C HIS A 52 -89.27 -5.88 44.92
N GLU A 53 -89.05 -5.28 46.11
CA GLU A 53 -89.80 -4.14 46.67
C GLU A 53 -91.33 -4.36 46.75
N ILE A 54 -91.79 -5.60 46.93
CA ILE A 54 -93.22 -5.92 47.00
C ILE A 54 -93.74 -5.67 48.43
N SER A 55 -94.86 -4.97 48.58
CA SER A 55 -95.46 -4.72 49.90
C SER A 55 -96.03 -6.01 50.50
N THR A 56 -95.86 -6.22 51.80
CA THR A 56 -96.41 -7.37 52.54
C THR A 56 -97.92 -7.55 52.35
N ASN A 57 -98.65 -6.44 52.20
CA ASN A 57 -100.10 -6.43 52.01
C ASN A 57 -100.54 -6.81 50.58
N GLU A 58 -99.60 -6.92 49.63
CA GLU A 58 -99.87 -7.26 48.23
C GLU A 58 -99.62 -8.75 47.94
N ILE A 59 -99.05 -9.51 48.89
CA ILE A 59 -98.76 -10.93 48.73
C ILE A 59 -100.04 -11.76 48.94
N ARG A 60 -100.87 -11.85 47.90
CA ARG A 60 -102.03 -12.76 47.88
C ARG A 60 -101.68 -14.15 47.35
N ASN A 61 -100.78 -14.21 46.38
CA ASN A 61 -100.37 -15.47 45.74
C ASN A 61 -98.93 -15.83 46.11
N CYS A 62 -98.65 -17.12 46.25
CA CYS A 62 -97.31 -17.63 46.50
C CYS A 62 -96.39 -17.26 45.32
N PRO A 63 -95.27 -16.56 45.53
CA PRO A 63 -94.36 -16.19 44.44
C PRO A 63 -93.69 -17.40 43.77
N VAL A 64 -93.73 -18.58 44.42
CA VAL A 64 -93.15 -19.82 43.89
C VAL A 64 -94.16 -20.62 43.05
N CYS A 65 -95.38 -20.83 43.55
CA CYS A 65 -96.38 -21.70 42.89
C CYS A 65 -97.66 -20.97 42.45
N GLN A 66 -97.74 -19.65 42.63
CA GLN A 66 -98.84 -18.74 42.27
C GLN A 66 -100.21 -19.08 42.89
N SER A 67 -100.27 -20.05 43.79
CA SER A 67 -101.48 -20.37 44.53
C SER A 67 -101.81 -19.27 45.53
N ASP A 68 -103.09 -18.97 45.72
CA ASP A 68 -103.55 -18.08 46.79
C ASP A 68 -103.09 -18.63 48.16
N ILE A 69 -102.43 -17.77 48.94
CA ILE A 69 -101.86 -18.05 50.27
C ILE A 69 -102.38 -17.10 51.35
N GLU A 70 -103.29 -16.16 51.04
CA GLU A 70 -103.71 -15.09 51.96
C GLU A 70 -104.18 -15.64 53.33
N GLU A 71 -104.94 -16.74 53.31
CA GLU A 71 -105.47 -17.42 54.51
C GLU A 71 -104.85 -18.80 54.78
N LYS A 72 -103.83 -19.23 54.01
CA LYS A 72 -103.25 -20.57 54.18
C LYS A 72 -102.31 -20.64 55.37
N LYS A 73 -102.45 -21.72 56.15
CA LYS A 73 -101.55 -22.09 57.24
C LYS A 73 -100.56 -23.16 56.78
N ASP A 74 -99.33 -23.06 57.24
CA ASP A 74 -98.31 -24.09 57.01
C ASP A 74 -98.55 -25.28 57.96
N GLU A 75 -98.60 -26.49 57.40
CA GLU A 75 -98.97 -27.71 58.13
C GLU A 75 -97.95 -28.11 59.22
N VAL A 76 -96.70 -27.64 59.12
CA VAL A 76 -95.62 -28.00 60.06
C VAL A 76 -95.50 -26.96 61.18
N THR A 77 -95.67 -25.68 60.87
CA THR A 77 -95.55 -24.59 61.84
C THR A 77 -96.88 -24.21 62.50
N GLY A 78 -98.03 -24.50 61.86
CA GLY A 78 -99.37 -24.19 62.36
C GLY A 78 -99.81 -22.72 62.21
N GLU A 79 -98.92 -21.85 61.72
CA GLU A 79 -99.17 -20.40 61.55
C GLU A 79 -99.46 -20.06 60.07
N LYS A 80 -100.02 -18.86 59.83
CA LYS A 80 -100.28 -18.37 58.47
C LYS A 80 -98.97 -18.13 57.74
N ILE A 81 -98.91 -18.53 56.47
CA ILE A 81 -97.73 -18.34 55.62
C ILE A 81 -97.36 -16.85 55.51
N THR A 82 -98.37 -15.98 55.38
CA THR A 82 -98.22 -14.52 55.33
C THR A 82 -97.64 -13.94 56.64
N THR A 83 -97.94 -14.54 57.79
CA THR A 83 -97.35 -14.15 59.09
C THR A 83 -95.86 -14.50 59.16
N HIS A 84 -95.45 -15.67 58.68
CA HIS A 84 -94.02 -16.04 58.60
C HIS A 84 -93.24 -15.10 57.68
N ILE A 85 -93.76 -14.82 56.49
CA ILE A 85 -93.10 -13.92 55.54
C ILE A 85 -92.97 -12.51 56.13
N SER A 86 -94.03 -12.01 56.78
CA SER A 86 -93.99 -10.69 57.44
C SER A 86 -92.99 -10.64 58.59
N HIS A 87 -92.94 -11.69 59.43
CA HIS A 87 -91.98 -11.80 60.53
C HIS A 87 -90.52 -11.72 60.05
N PHE A 88 -90.19 -12.43 58.95
CA PHE A 88 -88.84 -12.41 58.38
C PHE A 88 -88.52 -11.14 57.57
N LEU A 89 -89.52 -10.35 57.18
CA LEU A 89 -89.33 -9.04 56.55
C LEU A 89 -89.07 -7.94 57.57
N GLU A 90 -89.71 -8.00 58.74
CA GLU A 90 -89.56 -7.03 59.83
C GLU A 90 -88.26 -7.22 60.62
N GLN A 91 -87.77 -8.45 60.76
CA GLN A 91 -86.47 -8.73 61.39
C GLN A 91 -85.36 -8.79 60.34
N GLU A 92 -84.13 -8.35 60.66
CA GLU A 92 -82.94 -8.51 59.81
C GLU A 92 -82.44 -9.98 59.80
N SER A 93 -83.35 -10.91 59.55
CA SER A 93 -83.19 -12.37 59.69
C SER A 93 -82.66 -13.08 58.44
N GLY A 94 -82.08 -12.36 57.49
CA GLY A 94 -81.57 -12.92 56.22
C GLY A 94 -80.47 -13.98 56.40
N TYR A 95 -79.81 -14.04 57.56
CA TYR A 95 -78.87 -15.11 57.90
C TYR A 95 -79.55 -16.48 58.08
N LEU A 96 -80.84 -16.50 58.44
CA LEU A 96 -81.62 -17.73 58.64
C LEU A 96 -81.94 -18.46 57.33
N GLU A 97 -81.80 -17.80 56.16
CA GLU A 97 -81.99 -18.41 54.84
C GLU A 97 -80.91 -19.44 54.46
N LYS A 98 -79.73 -19.34 55.10
CA LYS A 98 -78.54 -20.09 54.74
C LYS A 98 -78.45 -21.40 55.52
N GLY A 99 -77.92 -22.44 54.88
CA GLY A 99 -77.53 -23.69 55.56
C GLY A 99 -76.32 -23.48 56.47
N PHE A 100 -76.08 -24.40 57.40
CA PHE A 100 -75.05 -24.25 58.45
C PHE A 100 -73.65 -23.93 57.90
N ASP A 101 -73.17 -24.70 56.91
CA ASP A 101 -71.84 -24.52 56.32
C ASP A 101 -71.70 -23.22 55.51
N LEU A 102 -72.75 -22.85 54.78
CA LEU A 102 -72.75 -21.65 53.94
C LEU A 102 -72.76 -20.39 54.81
N TRP A 103 -73.51 -20.39 55.92
CA TRP A 103 -73.47 -19.29 56.88
C TRP A 103 -72.09 -19.23 57.57
N ALA A 104 -71.57 -20.33 58.12
CA ALA A 104 -70.30 -20.32 58.85
C ALA A 104 -69.11 -19.84 58.00
N ASN A 105 -69.04 -20.24 56.73
CA ASN A 105 -68.01 -19.75 55.81
C ASN A 105 -68.18 -18.26 55.47
N ASN A 106 -69.41 -17.82 55.22
CA ASN A 106 -69.69 -16.40 54.97
C ASN A 106 -69.36 -15.53 56.18
N SER A 107 -69.68 -15.98 57.40
CA SER A 107 -69.36 -15.26 58.64
C SER A 107 -67.86 -15.20 58.90
N ALA A 108 -67.12 -16.28 58.59
CA ALA A 108 -65.66 -16.26 58.65
C ALA A 108 -65.05 -15.32 57.61
N GLN A 109 -65.65 -15.19 56.43
CA GLN A 109 -65.24 -14.24 55.41
C GLN A 109 -65.59 -12.79 55.79
N LEU A 110 -66.79 -12.56 56.33
CA LEU A 110 -67.25 -11.27 56.82
C LEU A 110 -66.32 -10.73 57.90
N LEU A 111 -65.90 -11.60 58.84
CA LEU A 111 -64.92 -11.26 59.87
C LEU A 111 -63.57 -10.82 59.28
N ARG A 112 -63.19 -11.32 58.10
CA ARG A 112 -61.95 -10.90 57.42
C ARG A 112 -62.11 -9.59 56.66
N SER A 113 -63.27 -9.36 56.05
CA SER A 113 -63.51 -8.21 55.17
C SER A 113 -63.94 -6.95 55.91
N ASP A 114 -64.62 -7.08 57.06
CA ASP A 114 -65.30 -5.95 57.71
C ASP A 114 -64.59 -5.44 58.99
N ILE A 115 -63.43 -6.04 59.33
CA ILE A 115 -62.54 -5.52 60.38
C ILE A 115 -61.33 -4.79 59.77
N HIS A 116 -60.66 -3.97 60.57
CA HIS A 116 -59.49 -3.21 60.12
C HIS A 116 -58.35 -4.11 59.60
N ASN A 117 -57.64 -3.68 58.56
CA ASN A 117 -56.60 -4.45 57.86
C ASN A 117 -55.52 -5.02 58.80
N ASP A 118 -55.10 -4.25 59.81
CA ASP A 118 -54.14 -4.70 60.84
C ASP A 118 -54.61 -5.92 61.65
N LEU A 119 -55.92 -6.13 61.82
CA LEU A 119 -56.47 -7.31 62.47
C LEU A 119 -56.71 -8.43 61.45
N SER A 120 -57.13 -8.08 60.24
CA SER A 120 -57.38 -9.03 59.16
C SER A 120 -56.11 -9.81 58.77
N ALA A 121 -54.94 -9.15 58.76
CA ALA A 121 -53.65 -9.79 58.52
C ALA A 121 -53.34 -10.90 59.54
N GLU A 122 -53.69 -10.67 60.80
CA GLU A 122 -53.44 -11.59 61.93
C GLU A 122 -54.45 -12.74 62.00
N ILE A 123 -55.56 -12.69 61.26
CA ILE A 123 -56.51 -13.83 61.16
C ILE A 123 -55.87 -15.01 60.42
N ASN A 124 -54.96 -14.73 59.48
CA ASN A 124 -54.38 -15.75 58.61
C ASN A 124 -53.11 -16.39 59.20
N GLN A 125 -52.52 -15.81 60.25
CA GLN A 125 -51.30 -16.28 60.90
C GLN A 125 -51.56 -16.61 62.37
N ASP A 126 -50.83 -17.59 62.92
CA ASP A 126 -50.90 -17.85 64.35
C ASP A 126 -49.98 -16.88 65.10
N LEU A 127 -50.61 -15.93 65.79
CA LEU A 127 -49.91 -15.09 66.75
C LEU A 127 -49.29 -15.95 67.87
N PRO A 128 -48.09 -15.59 68.35
CA PRO A 128 -47.43 -16.33 69.43
C PRO A 128 -48.27 -16.30 70.70
N SER A 129 -47.90 -17.12 71.70
CA SER A 129 -48.64 -17.21 72.96
C SER A 129 -48.55 -15.96 73.83
N LYS A 130 -47.52 -15.12 73.64
CA LYS A 130 -47.33 -13.87 74.38
C LYS A 130 -46.84 -12.76 73.44
N PRO A 131 -47.26 -11.50 73.66
CA PRO A 131 -46.90 -10.37 72.81
C PRO A 131 -45.40 -10.02 72.86
N ILE A 132 -44.70 -10.34 73.97
CA ILE A 132 -43.26 -10.07 74.10
C ILE A 132 -42.42 -10.80 73.05
N PHE A 133 -42.85 -11.97 72.59
CA PHE A 133 -42.12 -12.75 71.58
C PHE A 133 -42.08 -12.06 70.21
N LEU A 134 -43.08 -11.22 69.90
CA LEU A 134 -43.02 -10.40 68.69
C LEU A 134 -41.94 -9.32 68.82
N ILE A 135 -41.84 -8.69 69.99
CA ILE A 135 -40.83 -7.66 70.27
C ILE A 135 -39.42 -8.28 70.26
N GLU A 136 -39.27 -9.47 70.85
CA GLU A 136 -38.03 -10.24 70.83
C GLU A 136 -37.58 -10.50 69.39
N LYS A 137 -38.44 -11.13 68.59
CA LYS A 137 -38.17 -11.45 67.18
C LYS A 137 -37.76 -10.21 66.38
N THR A 138 -38.44 -9.07 66.58
CA THR A 138 -38.07 -7.84 65.88
C THR A 138 -36.64 -7.40 66.21
N PHE A 139 -36.23 -7.40 67.49
CA PHE A 139 -34.90 -6.93 67.87
C PHE A 139 -33.77 -7.94 67.63
N THR A 140 -34.05 -9.24 67.76
CA THR A 140 -33.02 -10.28 67.70
C THR A 140 -32.86 -10.88 66.30
N GLU A 141 -33.90 -10.85 65.46
CA GLU A 141 -33.88 -11.45 64.13
C GLU A 141 -34.11 -10.42 63.03
N GLU A 142 -35.23 -9.69 63.05
CA GLU A 142 -35.66 -8.87 61.90
C GLU A 142 -34.69 -7.72 61.60
N ILE A 143 -34.15 -7.05 62.63
CA ILE A 143 -33.12 -6.01 62.44
C ILE A 143 -31.88 -6.56 61.74
N PHE A 144 -31.46 -7.79 62.09
CA PHE A 144 -30.24 -8.42 61.55
C PHE A 144 -30.42 -9.04 60.16
N ASN A 145 -31.64 -9.01 59.62
CA ASN A 145 -31.91 -9.36 58.22
C ASN A 145 -31.68 -8.18 57.26
N SER A 146 -31.46 -6.96 57.78
CA SER A 146 -31.12 -5.80 56.94
C SER A 146 -29.65 -5.83 56.51
N GLU A 147 -29.36 -5.37 55.29
CA GLU A 147 -28.04 -5.50 54.64
C GLU A 147 -26.83 -5.04 55.49
N PRO A 148 -26.87 -3.90 56.23
CA PRO A 148 -25.74 -3.47 57.06
C PRO A 148 -25.51 -4.39 58.27
N PHE A 149 -26.60 -4.93 58.83
CA PHE A 149 -26.60 -5.79 60.01
C PHE A 149 -26.39 -7.26 59.71
N ALA A 150 -26.66 -7.71 58.49
CA ALA A 150 -26.40 -9.07 58.03
C ALA A 150 -24.91 -9.33 57.71
N ASN A 151 -24.13 -8.27 57.47
CA ASN A 151 -22.72 -8.35 57.10
C ASN A 151 -21.82 -7.81 58.22
N SER A 152 -21.33 -6.58 58.07
CA SER A 152 -20.28 -5.99 58.91
C SER A 152 -20.68 -5.82 60.37
N LEU A 153 -21.98 -5.67 60.66
CA LEU A 153 -22.50 -5.44 62.01
C LEU A 153 -23.13 -6.70 62.66
N THR A 154 -23.05 -7.86 62.01
CA THR A 154 -23.51 -9.16 62.55
C THR A 154 -22.98 -9.48 63.96
N PRO A 155 -21.71 -9.17 64.31
CA PRO A 155 -21.20 -9.44 65.65
C PRO A 155 -22.00 -8.77 66.78
N LEU A 156 -22.76 -7.70 66.50
CA LEU A 156 -23.59 -7.03 67.50
C LEU A 156 -24.80 -7.88 67.95
N LYS A 157 -25.21 -8.87 67.16
CA LYS A 157 -26.42 -9.69 67.38
C LYS A 157 -26.44 -10.35 68.76
N GLN A 158 -25.36 -11.03 69.14
CA GLN A 158 -25.30 -11.77 70.40
C GLN A 158 -25.47 -10.85 71.62
N SER A 159 -24.93 -9.64 71.53
CA SER A 159 -25.04 -8.64 72.60
C SER A 159 -26.44 -8.03 72.70
N ILE A 160 -27.14 -7.86 71.57
CA ILE A 160 -28.54 -7.40 71.55
C ILE A 160 -29.47 -8.46 72.13
N ILE A 161 -29.23 -9.75 71.85
CA ILE A 161 -29.94 -10.87 72.48
C ILE A 161 -29.75 -10.83 74.01
N SER A 162 -28.50 -10.64 74.47
CA SER A 162 -28.20 -10.51 75.91
C SER A 162 -28.92 -9.33 76.55
N LEU A 163 -28.89 -8.15 75.92
CA LEU A 163 -29.62 -6.96 76.37
C LEU A 163 -31.12 -7.20 76.43
N PHE A 164 -31.71 -7.82 75.40
CA PHE A 164 -33.13 -8.14 75.37
C PHE A 164 -33.51 -9.09 76.52
N SER A 165 -32.72 -10.15 76.74
CA SER A 165 -32.96 -11.10 77.83
C SER A 165 -32.91 -10.45 79.21
N THR A 166 -32.06 -9.43 79.40
CA THR A 166 -31.95 -8.69 80.66
C THR A 166 -33.19 -7.84 80.95
N TYR A 167 -33.71 -7.12 79.95
CA TYR A 167 -34.83 -6.19 80.15
C TYR A 167 -36.21 -6.84 80.00
N SER A 168 -36.31 -8.02 79.37
CA SER A 168 -37.57 -8.76 79.22
C SER A 168 -38.03 -9.50 80.48
N ILE A 169 -37.20 -9.58 81.53
CA ILE A 169 -37.56 -10.22 82.82
C ILE A 169 -38.80 -9.57 83.45
N HIS A 170 -38.99 -8.25 83.26
CA HIS A 170 -40.11 -7.50 83.81
C HIS A 170 -41.33 -7.42 82.89
N THR A 171 -41.50 -8.39 81.99
CA THR A 171 -42.62 -8.41 81.04
C THR A 171 -43.98 -8.45 81.75
N PRO A 172 -44.88 -7.48 81.48
CA PRO A 172 -46.23 -7.48 82.02
C PRO A 172 -47.00 -8.75 81.65
N ILE A 173 -47.76 -9.30 82.61
CA ILE A 173 -48.55 -10.51 82.42
C ILE A 173 -49.54 -10.31 81.27
N PHE A 174 -49.58 -11.28 80.35
CA PHE A 174 -50.57 -11.35 79.29
C PHE A 174 -51.60 -12.43 79.64
N TYR A 175 -52.88 -12.05 79.61
CA TYR A 175 -53.99 -12.98 79.82
C TYR A 175 -54.55 -13.38 78.46
N GLU A 176 -54.57 -14.69 78.21
CA GLU A 176 -55.17 -15.24 77.00
C GLU A 176 -56.69 -15.02 77.03
N PRO A 177 -57.31 -14.51 75.95
CA PRO A 177 -58.75 -14.28 75.92
C PRO A 177 -59.54 -15.60 75.99
N ASP A 178 -60.71 -15.54 76.64
CA ASP A 178 -61.58 -16.71 76.83
C ASP A 178 -61.99 -17.36 75.50
N ILE A 179 -61.98 -18.70 75.51
CA ILE A 179 -62.44 -19.52 74.39
C ILE A 179 -63.95 -19.40 74.31
N VAL A 180 -64.44 -18.92 73.16
CA VAL A 180 -65.88 -18.85 72.91
C VAL A 180 -66.38 -20.21 72.46
N SER A 181 -67.49 -20.67 73.07
CA SER A 181 -68.16 -21.89 72.65
C SER A 181 -68.98 -21.63 71.39
N ILE A 182 -68.68 -22.35 70.30
CA ILE A 182 -69.51 -22.36 69.09
C ILE A 182 -70.36 -23.64 69.07
N PRO A 183 -71.65 -23.57 68.68
CA PRO A 183 -72.50 -24.75 68.57
C PRO A 183 -71.88 -25.86 67.70
N LYS A 184 -72.09 -27.13 68.09
CA LYS A 184 -71.49 -28.31 67.43
C LYS A 184 -71.84 -28.42 65.94
N CYS A 185 -73.00 -27.92 65.52
CA CYS A 185 -73.44 -27.92 64.11
C CYS A 185 -72.53 -27.10 63.19
N PHE A 186 -71.66 -26.23 63.72
CA PHE A 186 -70.66 -25.46 62.96
C PHE A 186 -69.22 -25.99 63.14
N GLY A 187 -69.06 -27.23 63.62
CA GLY A 187 -67.75 -27.84 63.87
C GLY A 187 -67.17 -27.56 65.27
N GLY A 188 -67.95 -26.93 66.16
CA GLY A 188 -67.53 -26.65 67.54
C GLY A 188 -66.29 -25.74 67.62
N ASN A 189 -65.53 -25.87 68.71
CA ASN A 189 -64.38 -25.01 68.99
C ASN A 189 -63.17 -25.21 68.05
N ASP A 190 -63.19 -26.27 67.24
CA ASP A 190 -62.14 -26.61 66.26
C ASP A 190 -62.54 -26.23 64.81
N GLY A 191 -63.72 -25.64 64.62
CA GLY A 191 -64.19 -25.17 63.32
C GLY A 191 -63.40 -23.98 62.76
N LYS A 192 -63.50 -23.75 61.44
CA LYS A 192 -62.86 -22.61 60.75
C LYS A 192 -63.31 -21.25 61.32
N LEU A 193 -64.59 -21.13 61.67
CA LEU A 193 -65.15 -19.93 62.29
C LEU A 193 -64.60 -19.72 63.70
N ALA A 194 -64.54 -20.78 64.53
CA ALA A 194 -63.97 -20.74 65.87
C ALA A 194 -62.49 -20.32 65.87
N THR A 195 -61.71 -20.88 64.95
CA THR A 195 -60.29 -20.52 64.76
C THR A 195 -60.14 -19.05 64.36
N SER A 196 -60.98 -18.56 63.43
CA SER A 196 -60.92 -17.16 62.98
C SER A 196 -61.30 -16.19 64.11
N ILE A 197 -62.32 -16.52 64.91
CA ILE A 197 -62.73 -15.73 66.08
C ILE A 197 -61.64 -15.75 67.15
N LYS A 198 -61.04 -16.91 67.44
CA LYS A 198 -59.95 -17.05 68.41
C LYS A 198 -58.74 -16.19 68.04
N ARG A 199 -58.29 -16.24 66.78
CA ARG A 199 -57.17 -15.42 66.28
C ARG A 199 -57.48 -13.93 66.36
N THR A 200 -58.70 -13.52 65.96
CA THR A 200 -59.14 -12.12 66.06
C THR A 200 -59.15 -11.64 67.50
N LYS A 201 -59.69 -12.44 68.44
CA LYS A 201 -59.67 -12.12 69.88
C LYS A 201 -58.25 -12.00 70.43
N ARG A 202 -57.32 -12.89 70.04
CA ARG A 202 -55.91 -12.81 70.45
C ARG A 202 -55.24 -11.55 69.90
N ALA A 203 -55.47 -11.19 68.65
CA ALA A 203 -54.94 -9.97 68.05
C ALA A 203 -55.46 -8.70 68.76
N ILE A 204 -56.75 -8.67 69.10
CA ILE A 204 -57.36 -7.60 69.92
C ILE A 204 -56.69 -7.54 71.30
N ALA A 205 -56.51 -8.69 71.97
CA ALA A 205 -55.85 -8.76 73.27
C ALA A 205 -54.38 -8.30 73.21
N PHE A 206 -53.64 -8.64 72.15
CA PHE A 206 -52.28 -8.15 71.92
C PHE A 206 -52.23 -6.63 71.73
N SER A 207 -53.17 -6.07 70.97
CA SER A 207 -53.27 -4.63 70.77
C SER A 207 -53.58 -3.90 72.09
N ARG A 208 -54.54 -4.40 72.87
CA ARG A 208 -54.85 -3.87 74.21
C ARG A 208 -53.67 -3.98 75.17
N TRP A 209 -52.99 -5.12 75.19
CA TRP A 209 -51.81 -5.32 76.02
C TRP A 209 -50.72 -4.30 75.66
N ARG A 210 -50.45 -4.07 74.37
CA ARG A 210 -49.47 -3.07 73.92
C ARG A 210 -49.88 -1.65 74.33
N LYS A 211 -51.15 -1.27 74.20
CA LYS A 211 -51.65 0.05 74.63
C LYS A 211 -51.50 0.24 76.13
N ASN A 212 -51.95 -0.73 76.93
CA ASN A 212 -51.90 -0.66 78.40
C ASN A 212 -50.45 -0.67 78.93
N ASN A 213 -49.52 -1.29 78.19
CA ASN A 213 -48.12 -1.40 78.55
C ASN A 213 -47.21 -0.54 77.67
N ALA A 214 -47.73 0.54 77.07
CA ALA A 214 -46.99 1.38 76.12
C ALA A 214 -45.69 1.95 76.73
N LYS A 215 -45.71 2.31 78.01
CA LYS A 215 -44.51 2.78 78.75
C LYS A 215 -43.41 1.72 78.78
N PHE A 216 -43.76 0.46 79.10
CA PHE A 216 -42.84 -0.66 79.11
C PHE A 216 -42.26 -0.95 77.72
N CYS A 217 -43.10 -1.00 76.68
CA CYS A 217 -42.62 -1.21 75.31
C CYS A 217 -41.66 -0.09 74.85
N THR A 218 -41.95 1.15 75.24
CA THR A 218 -41.10 2.32 74.95
C THR A 218 -39.78 2.25 75.72
N GLU A 219 -39.82 1.82 76.98
CA GLU A 219 -38.63 1.66 77.81
C GLU A 219 -37.70 0.57 77.27
N ILE A 220 -38.25 -0.60 76.92
CA ILE A 220 -37.49 -1.67 76.27
C ILE A 220 -36.85 -1.17 74.97
N PHE A 221 -37.60 -0.47 74.13
CA PHE A 221 -37.07 0.10 72.89
C PHE A 221 -35.86 1.02 73.17
N PHE A 222 -35.99 1.94 74.14
CA PHE A 222 -34.88 2.84 74.48
C PHE A 222 -33.69 2.14 75.14
N LYS A 223 -33.91 1.07 75.90
CA LYS A 223 -32.83 0.31 76.54
C LYS A 223 -32.05 -0.54 75.53
N ILE A 224 -32.70 -1.03 74.49
CA ILE A 224 -32.09 -1.92 73.49
C ILE A 224 -31.54 -1.14 72.30
N VAL A 225 -32.36 -0.28 71.69
CA VAL A 225 -31.98 0.49 70.50
C VAL A 225 -31.24 1.76 70.86
N GLY A 226 -31.69 2.46 71.91
CA GLY A 226 -31.11 3.74 72.34
C GLY A 226 -31.91 4.95 71.88
N ARG A 227 -31.40 6.14 72.21
CA ARG A 227 -31.93 7.45 71.76
C ARG A 227 -30.90 8.13 70.90
N LYS A 228 -31.34 8.88 69.89
CA LYS A 228 -30.45 9.70 69.06
C LYS A 228 -29.66 10.68 69.95
N LYS A 229 -28.33 10.59 69.89
CA LYS A 229 -27.37 11.47 70.57
C LYS A 229 -26.33 11.91 69.55
N GLU A 230 -25.71 13.07 69.80
CA GLU A 230 -24.63 13.61 68.95
C GLU A 230 -23.25 13.07 69.35
N GLU A 231 -23.07 12.66 70.61
CA GLU A 231 -21.80 12.12 71.11
C GLU A 231 -22.02 10.77 71.84
N PRO A 232 -21.04 9.85 71.78
CA PRO A 232 -21.10 8.61 72.54
C PRO A 232 -21.04 8.89 74.05
N PRO A 233 -21.64 8.01 74.88
CA PRO A 233 -21.62 8.17 76.33
C PRO A 233 -20.18 8.24 76.87
N LYS A 234 -19.85 9.33 77.57
CA LYS A 234 -18.56 9.54 78.24
C LYS A 234 -18.56 8.81 79.58
N GLY A 235 -17.94 7.63 79.63
CA GLY A 235 -17.76 6.87 80.87
C GLY A 235 -17.55 5.38 80.62
N THR A 236 -16.41 4.86 81.06
CA THR A 236 -16.09 3.43 81.06
C THR A 236 -16.83 2.74 82.18
N LYS A 237 -17.76 1.84 81.82
CA LYS A 237 -17.88 0.49 82.37
C LYS A 237 -18.96 -0.25 81.59
N ASP A 238 -18.47 -1.11 80.71
CA ASP A 238 -19.17 -2.17 80.00
C ASP A 238 -19.93 -1.80 78.70
N ILE A 239 -19.20 -1.81 77.57
CA ILE A 239 -19.75 -1.63 76.20
C ILE A 239 -20.85 -2.65 75.91
N GLU A 240 -20.82 -3.82 76.54
CA GLU A 240 -21.83 -4.86 76.37
C GLU A 240 -23.21 -4.45 76.90
N THR A 241 -23.28 -3.42 77.75
CA THR A 241 -24.53 -2.86 78.26
C THR A 241 -25.07 -1.69 77.42
N TRP A 242 -24.32 -1.24 76.41
CA TRP A 242 -24.71 -0.07 75.63
C TRP A 242 -25.85 -0.40 74.66
N PRO A 243 -26.83 0.51 74.51
CA PRO A 243 -27.82 0.42 73.44
C PRO A 243 -27.16 0.40 72.06
N LEU A 244 -27.85 -0.16 71.07
CA LEU A 244 -27.32 -0.35 69.72
C LEU A 244 -26.76 0.93 69.09
N LEU A 245 -27.50 2.04 69.22
CA LEU A 245 -27.12 3.31 68.60
C LEU A 245 -25.84 3.92 69.20
N ASP A 246 -25.65 3.78 70.51
CA ASP A 246 -24.44 4.29 71.18
C ASP A 246 -23.17 3.54 70.70
N ARG A 247 -23.31 2.26 70.35
CA ARG A 247 -22.21 1.45 69.79
C ARG A 247 -21.85 1.85 68.36
N LEU A 248 -22.86 2.16 67.54
CA LEU A 248 -22.64 2.59 66.16
C LEU A 248 -21.92 3.94 66.11
N ILE A 249 -22.29 4.87 66.99
CA ILE A 249 -21.60 6.18 67.12
C ILE A 249 -20.13 5.99 67.53
N ALA A 250 -19.85 5.07 68.46
CA ALA A 250 -18.46 4.78 68.87
C ALA A 250 -17.63 4.15 67.74
N LEU A 251 -18.23 3.24 66.95
CA LEU A 251 -17.58 2.62 65.80
C LEU A 251 -17.24 3.66 64.72
N GLU A 252 -18.16 4.60 64.45
CA GLU A 252 -17.94 5.70 63.52
C GLU A 252 -16.73 6.57 63.92
N GLN A 253 -16.62 6.95 65.20
CA GLN A 253 -15.48 7.73 65.69
C GLN A 253 -14.15 6.97 65.60
N MET A 254 -14.14 5.66 65.84
CA MET A 254 -12.94 4.84 65.69
C MET A 254 -12.46 4.77 64.22
N VAL A 255 -13.38 4.69 63.26
CA VAL A 255 -13.06 4.71 61.83
C VAL A 255 -12.52 6.08 61.41
N GLN A 256 -13.12 7.17 61.87
CA GLN A 256 -12.63 8.53 61.56
C GLN A 256 -11.20 8.77 62.06
N ASN A 257 -10.86 8.28 63.27
CA ASN A 257 -9.52 8.43 63.85
C ASN A 257 -8.42 7.60 63.15
N THR A 258 -8.78 6.63 62.29
CA THR A 258 -7.82 5.77 61.57
C THR A 258 -7.55 6.18 60.11
N SER A 259 -8.22 7.23 59.61
CA SER A 259 -8.05 7.75 58.24
C SER A 259 -6.59 8.09 57.86
N PRO A 260 -5.78 8.80 58.70
CA PRO A 260 -4.43 9.22 58.30
C PRO A 260 -3.46 8.06 58.03
N ILE A 261 -3.66 6.92 58.69
CA ILE A 261 -2.85 5.71 58.51
C ILE A 261 -3.18 5.03 57.18
N THR A 262 -4.45 5.07 56.77
CA THR A 262 -4.91 4.51 55.50
C THR A 262 -4.34 5.31 54.32
N ASP A 263 -4.32 6.64 54.41
CA ASP A 263 -3.74 7.51 53.38
C ASP A 263 -2.22 7.33 53.27
N SER A 264 -1.53 7.21 54.40
CA SER A 264 -0.08 6.93 54.43
C SER A 264 0.26 5.60 53.75
N LYS A 265 -0.55 4.55 53.95
CA LYS A 265 -0.37 3.26 53.26
C LYS A 265 -0.58 3.38 51.75
N LYS A 266 -1.49 4.25 51.29
CA LYS A 266 -1.72 4.51 49.86
C LYS A 266 -0.50 5.17 49.22
N LEU A 267 0.03 6.23 49.83
CA LEU A 267 1.23 6.93 49.34
C LEU A 267 2.46 6.02 49.25
N ILE A 268 2.65 5.12 50.22
CA ILE A 268 3.74 4.13 50.17
C ILE A 268 3.59 3.17 48.98
N ARG A 269 2.36 2.76 48.63
CA ARG A 269 2.12 1.90 47.46
C ARG A 269 2.42 2.64 46.16
N GLU A 270 2.00 3.90 46.06
CA GLU A 270 2.27 4.75 44.89
C GLU A 270 3.78 4.98 44.70
N MET A 271 4.51 5.30 45.78
CA MET A 271 5.97 5.43 45.74
C MET A 271 6.67 4.14 45.27
N LYS A 272 6.20 2.96 45.70
CA LYS A 272 6.74 1.67 45.23
C LYS A 272 6.49 1.47 43.74
N SER A 273 5.31 1.83 43.24
CA SER A 273 5.00 1.75 41.80
C SER A 273 5.94 2.65 41.00
N CYS A 274 6.06 3.93 41.37
CA CYS A 274 6.94 4.88 40.70
C CYS A 274 8.41 4.42 40.70
N ARG A 275 8.88 3.80 41.79
CA ARG A 275 10.24 3.24 41.86
C ARG A 275 10.43 2.07 40.90
N THR A 276 9.46 1.16 40.79
CA THR A 276 9.52 0.05 39.84
C THR A 276 9.55 0.57 38.40
N ASP A 277 8.72 1.56 38.08
CA ASP A 277 8.70 2.15 36.74
C ASP A 277 10.01 2.88 36.42
N ARG A 278 10.57 3.64 37.37
CA ARG A 278 11.89 4.24 37.23
C ARG A 278 12.97 3.18 36.95
N ASN A 279 12.97 2.07 37.67
CA ASN A 279 13.94 1.00 37.46
C ASN A 279 13.82 0.40 36.04
N LYS A 280 12.60 0.14 35.56
CA LYS A 280 12.38 -0.32 34.17
C LYS A 280 12.94 0.67 33.13
N GLN A 281 12.78 1.98 33.37
CA GLN A 281 13.35 2.98 32.46
C GLN A 281 14.88 3.00 32.52
N LEU A 282 15.48 2.83 33.69
CA LEU A 282 16.93 2.71 33.82
C LEU A 282 17.48 1.47 33.12
N ASP A 283 16.81 0.33 33.25
CA ASP A 283 17.16 -0.90 32.54
C ASP A 283 17.06 -0.70 31.02
N ARG A 284 16.02 0.00 30.55
CA ARG A 284 15.87 0.35 29.13
C ARG A 284 16.99 1.25 28.62
N ILE A 285 17.40 2.25 29.40
CA ILE A 285 18.56 3.10 29.06
C ILE A 285 19.84 2.25 29.00
N SER A 286 20.01 1.31 29.92
CA SER A 286 21.15 0.37 29.90
C SER A 286 21.16 -0.47 28.62
N HIS A 287 20.03 -1.05 28.22
CA HIS A 287 19.91 -1.80 26.97
C HIS A 287 20.21 -0.92 25.75
N TYR A 288 19.74 0.32 25.72
CA TYR A 288 20.07 1.24 24.62
C TYR A 288 21.55 1.59 24.55
N LYS A 289 22.25 1.72 25.70
CA LYS A 289 23.70 1.90 25.71
C LYS A 289 24.43 0.70 25.13
N SER A 290 24.08 -0.52 25.57
CA SER A 290 24.67 -1.74 25.03
C SER A 290 24.38 -1.93 23.53
N ALA A 291 23.18 -1.58 23.08
CA ALA A 291 22.84 -1.60 21.66
C ALA A 291 23.63 -0.55 20.85
N ALA A 292 23.79 0.66 21.39
CA ALA A 292 24.58 1.71 20.75
C ALA A 292 26.07 1.33 20.65
N GLU A 293 26.63 0.72 21.69
CA GLU A 293 28.01 0.18 21.68
C GLU A 293 28.15 -0.92 20.61
N ALA A 294 27.21 -1.87 20.54
CA ALA A 294 27.24 -2.94 19.54
C ALA A 294 27.06 -2.45 18.09
N ILE A 295 26.27 -1.39 17.87
CA ILE A 295 26.08 -0.79 16.54
C ILE A 295 27.24 0.16 16.19
N GLY A 296 28.02 0.61 17.18
CA GLY A 296 29.18 1.49 17.01
C GLY A 296 30.15 0.99 15.92
N GLU A 297 30.46 -0.31 15.94
CA GLU A 297 31.36 -0.95 14.97
C GLU A 297 30.82 -0.91 13.53
N LEU A 298 29.49 -0.86 13.35
CA LEU A 298 28.88 -0.78 12.01
C LEU A 298 29.07 0.61 11.38
N PHE A 299 29.29 1.67 12.16
CA PHE A 299 29.62 2.98 11.62
C PHE A 299 31.02 3.00 10.99
N GLU A 300 31.94 2.14 11.44
CA GLU A 300 33.26 1.98 10.81
C GLU A 300 33.18 1.20 9.49
N LEU A 301 32.10 0.43 9.26
CA LEU A 301 31.91 -0.35 8.02
C LEU A 301 31.95 0.57 6.78
N ASN A 302 31.33 1.75 6.84
CA ASN A 302 31.36 2.69 5.72
C ASN A 302 32.81 3.11 5.40
N SER A 303 33.61 3.42 6.43
CA SER A 303 35.01 3.76 6.24
C SER A 303 35.83 2.59 5.69
N LEU A 304 35.55 1.35 6.12
CA LEU A 304 36.21 0.15 5.61
C LEU A 304 35.84 -0.12 4.14
N VAL A 305 34.56 0.06 3.78
CA VAL A 305 34.08 -0.04 2.40
C VAL A 305 34.72 1.05 1.54
N GLU A 306 34.75 2.30 1.99
CA GLU A 306 35.42 3.40 1.28
C GLU A 306 36.93 3.14 1.09
N ILE A 307 37.62 2.63 2.12
CA ILE A 307 39.03 2.25 2.03
C ILE A 307 39.23 1.09 1.03
N GLN A 308 38.36 0.07 1.07
CA GLN A 308 38.45 -1.09 0.18
C GLN A 308 38.14 -0.72 -1.27
N VAL A 309 37.05 0.01 -1.52
CA VAL A 309 36.67 0.53 -2.84
C VAL A 309 37.75 1.46 -3.37
N GLY A 310 38.27 2.38 -2.55
CA GLY A 310 39.35 3.28 -2.93
C GLY A 310 40.65 2.54 -3.26
N SER A 311 40.96 1.47 -2.52
CA SER A 311 42.13 0.61 -2.78
C SER A 311 42.01 -0.15 -4.11
N ILE A 312 40.85 -0.78 -4.35
CA ILE A 312 40.56 -1.49 -5.61
C ILE A 312 40.58 -0.52 -6.78
N THR A 313 39.93 0.64 -6.64
CA THR A 313 39.88 1.68 -7.68
C THR A 313 41.27 2.17 -8.06
N ARG A 314 42.16 2.41 -7.07
CA ARG A 314 43.57 2.77 -7.35
C ARG A 314 44.32 1.67 -8.08
N LYS A 315 44.14 0.40 -7.68
CA LYS A 315 44.77 -0.75 -8.36
C LYS A 315 44.28 -0.89 -9.80
N LEU A 316 42.96 -0.77 -10.01
CA LEU A 316 42.35 -0.82 -11.33
C LEU A 316 42.78 0.35 -12.21
N LEU A 317 42.86 1.57 -11.67
CA LEU A 317 43.33 2.76 -12.39
C LEU A 317 44.74 2.57 -12.94
N GLN A 318 45.68 2.09 -12.11
CA GLN A 318 47.06 1.84 -12.56
C GLN A 318 47.11 0.80 -13.69
N SER A 319 46.32 -0.26 -13.59
CA SER A 319 46.26 -1.27 -14.66
C SER A 319 45.55 -0.73 -15.91
N THR A 320 44.51 0.08 -15.73
CA THR A 320 43.75 0.72 -16.81
C THR A 320 44.64 1.63 -17.64
N LEU A 321 45.43 2.49 -16.99
CA LEU A 321 46.34 3.41 -17.70
C LEU A 321 47.41 2.65 -18.49
N LYS A 322 47.96 1.57 -17.94
CA LYS A 322 48.93 0.72 -18.67
C LYS A 322 48.31 0.08 -19.92
N ILE A 323 47.12 -0.49 -19.79
CA ILE A 323 46.44 -1.11 -20.95
C ILE A 323 46.01 -0.04 -21.94
N LYS A 324 45.60 1.14 -21.47
CA LYS A 324 45.25 2.26 -22.33
C LYS A 324 46.42 2.70 -23.21
N ASP A 325 47.64 2.70 -22.70
CA ASP A 325 48.84 3.04 -23.49
C ASP A 325 49.07 2.05 -24.66
N ASP A 326 48.66 0.78 -24.47
CA ASP A 326 48.66 -0.23 -25.54
C ASP A 326 47.56 0.05 -26.58
N LEU A 327 46.38 0.51 -26.13
CA LEU A 327 45.21 0.76 -26.97
C LEU A 327 45.19 2.11 -27.69
N TYR A 328 45.86 3.13 -27.14
CA TYR A 328 45.75 4.52 -27.59
C TYR A 328 47.10 5.21 -27.68
N SER A 329 47.26 6.07 -28.68
CA SER A 329 48.33 7.07 -28.78
C SER A 329 47.72 8.41 -29.10
N ALA A 330 48.15 9.42 -28.36
CA ALA A 330 47.79 10.81 -28.65
C ALA A 330 48.43 11.28 -29.96
N ALA A 331 47.68 12.05 -30.75
CA ALA A 331 48.15 12.61 -32.01
C ALA A 331 49.16 13.77 -31.83
N PHE A 332 49.11 14.51 -30.72
CA PHE A 332 49.95 15.68 -30.47
C PHE A 332 50.37 15.81 -29.00
N SER A 333 51.48 16.51 -28.74
CA SER A 333 51.89 16.89 -27.39
C SER A 333 50.92 17.93 -26.81
N GLY A 334 50.32 17.64 -25.65
CA GLY A 334 49.36 18.52 -24.97
C GLY A 334 47.91 18.02 -24.93
N THR A 335 47.62 16.82 -25.48
CA THR A 335 46.30 16.20 -25.32
C THR A 335 45.97 15.95 -23.85
N PRO A 336 44.69 16.03 -23.46
CA PRO A 336 44.26 15.66 -22.13
C PRO A 336 44.74 14.27 -21.73
N LYS A 337 45.17 14.14 -20.48
CA LYS A 337 45.57 12.85 -19.89
C LYS A 337 44.56 12.46 -18.84
N VAL A 338 44.02 11.25 -18.95
CA VAL A 338 43.21 10.68 -17.88
C VAL A 338 44.09 10.50 -16.64
N ILE A 339 43.68 11.11 -15.53
CA ILE A 339 44.44 11.14 -14.27
C ILE A 339 43.75 10.36 -13.16
N SER A 340 42.43 10.21 -13.22
CA SER A 340 41.66 9.47 -12.23
C SER A 340 40.45 8.79 -12.88
N THR A 341 40.09 7.65 -12.30
CA THR A 341 38.81 6.98 -12.49
C THR A 341 38.25 6.78 -11.09
N ASP A 342 37.03 7.24 -10.85
CA ASP A 342 36.36 7.09 -9.56
C ASP A 342 34.96 6.49 -9.75
N VAL A 343 34.39 5.96 -8.68
CA VAL A 343 33.03 5.43 -8.66
C VAL A 343 32.21 6.29 -7.72
N THR A 344 31.20 6.96 -8.26
CA THR A 344 30.24 7.74 -7.46
C THR A 344 29.52 6.83 -6.46
N PRO A 345 28.96 7.38 -5.37
CA PRO A 345 28.14 6.62 -4.42
C PRO A 345 26.95 5.88 -5.05
N LYS A 346 26.51 6.30 -6.25
CA LYS A 346 25.45 5.66 -7.06
C LYS A 346 25.97 4.59 -8.04
N GLY A 347 27.26 4.26 -8.01
CA GLY A 347 27.88 3.27 -8.88
C GLY A 347 28.28 3.77 -10.28
N GLY A 348 28.10 5.06 -10.58
CA GLY A 348 28.52 5.65 -11.86
C GLY A 348 30.03 5.91 -11.89
N MET A 349 30.70 5.57 -12.99
CA MET A 349 32.13 5.83 -13.16
C MET A 349 32.39 7.27 -13.62
N VAL A 350 33.26 7.97 -12.92
CA VAL A 350 33.75 9.31 -13.28
C VAL A 350 35.18 9.17 -13.80
N ILE A 351 35.44 9.75 -14.96
CA ILE A 351 36.79 9.80 -15.54
C ILE A 351 37.21 11.26 -15.56
N GLU A 352 38.29 11.59 -14.87
CA GLU A 352 38.88 12.93 -14.91
C GLU A 352 40.09 12.93 -15.83
N ALA A 353 40.19 14.00 -16.62
CA ALA A 353 41.33 14.29 -17.45
C ALA A 353 41.95 15.64 -17.08
N GLU A 354 43.26 15.71 -17.23
CA GLU A 354 44.05 16.92 -17.04
C GLU A 354 44.61 17.39 -18.38
N SER A 355 44.45 18.68 -18.68
CA SER A 355 45.14 19.33 -19.78
C SER A 355 45.78 20.63 -19.28
N ASN A 356 47.07 20.80 -19.50
CA ASN A 356 47.84 21.98 -19.10
C ASN A 356 47.63 22.41 -17.63
N GLY A 357 47.57 21.44 -16.71
CA GLY A 357 47.37 21.68 -15.27
C GLY A 357 45.91 21.90 -14.85
N THR A 358 44.96 21.91 -15.79
CA THR A 358 43.53 22.03 -15.50
C THR A 358 42.86 20.67 -15.50
N LYS A 359 42.23 20.31 -14.37
CA LYS A 359 41.48 19.05 -14.20
C LYS A 359 40.00 19.27 -14.49
N THR A 360 39.41 18.40 -15.30
CA THR A 360 37.97 18.40 -15.59
C THR A 360 37.51 16.99 -15.98
N SER A 361 36.20 16.79 -16.15
CA SER A 361 35.70 15.51 -16.65
C SER A 361 36.22 15.25 -18.07
N ALA A 362 36.71 14.03 -18.29
CA ALA A 362 37.23 13.61 -19.59
C ALA A 362 36.19 13.75 -20.71
N SER A 363 34.89 13.65 -20.40
CA SER A 363 33.80 13.86 -21.36
C SER A 363 33.82 15.23 -22.07
N HIS A 364 34.41 16.26 -21.45
CA HIS A 364 34.44 17.62 -22.00
C HIS A 364 35.66 17.92 -22.87
N ILE A 365 36.75 17.19 -22.65
CA ILE A 365 38.05 17.54 -23.25
C ILE A 365 38.73 16.39 -23.99
N SER A 366 38.47 15.13 -23.62
CA SER A 366 39.00 13.97 -24.32
C SER A 366 38.22 13.68 -25.58
N ASN A 367 38.92 13.22 -26.62
CA ASN A 367 38.27 12.73 -27.83
C ASN A 367 37.62 11.35 -27.60
N ALA A 368 36.76 10.94 -28.53
CA ALA A 368 36.03 9.67 -28.42
C ALA A 368 36.96 8.45 -28.34
N SER A 369 38.07 8.45 -29.10
CA SER A 369 39.04 7.35 -29.10
C SER A 369 39.75 7.20 -27.75
N ASP A 370 40.09 8.32 -27.11
CA ASP A 370 40.74 8.38 -25.80
C ASP A 370 39.82 7.88 -24.68
N LEU A 371 38.55 8.32 -24.70
CA LEU A 371 37.51 7.85 -23.79
C LEU A 371 37.24 6.35 -23.97
N ARG A 372 37.11 5.89 -25.22
CA ARG A 372 36.87 4.48 -25.54
C ARG A 372 38.05 3.60 -25.12
N ALA A 373 39.28 4.04 -25.37
CA ALA A 373 40.49 3.36 -24.91
C ALA A 373 40.54 3.25 -23.39
N THR A 374 40.12 4.30 -22.68
CA THR A 374 40.06 4.31 -21.21
C THR A 374 39.04 3.30 -20.69
N LEU A 375 37.84 3.25 -21.29
CA LEU A 375 36.79 2.29 -20.93
C LEU A 375 37.20 0.84 -21.23
N LEU A 376 37.75 0.58 -22.41
CA LEU A 376 38.22 -0.75 -22.79
C LEU A 376 39.41 -1.19 -21.91
N GLY A 377 40.33 -0.26 -21.62
CA GLY A 377 41.43 -0.48 -20.68
C GLY A 377 40.95 -0.83 -19.28
N PHE A 378 39.89 -0.17 -18.80
CA PHE A 378 39.27 -0.50 -17.52
C PHE A 378 38.63 -1.89 -17.54
N LEU A 379 37.88 -2.22 -18.59
CA LEU A 379 37.25 -3.54 -18.74
C LEU A 379 38.29 -4.67 -18.69
N ILE A 380 39.39 -4.52 -19.41
CA ILE A 380 40.48 -5.50 -19.44
C ILE A 380 41.19 -5.56 -18.08
N ALA A 381 41.45 -4.41 -17.44
CA ALA A 381 42.03 -4.34 -16.10
C ALA A 381 41.16 -5.05 -15.06
N PHE A 382 39.85 -4.83 -15.13
CA PHE A 382 38.87 -5.43 -14.25
C PHE A 382 38.75 -6.95 -14.48
N HIS A 383 38.66 -7.39 -15.73
CA HIS A 383 38.70 -8.80 -16.09
C HIS A 383 39.96 -9.49 -15.56
N LYS A 384 41.13 -8.89 -15.76
CA LYS A 384 42.40 -9.40 -15.23
C LYS A 384 42.37 -9.51 -13.71
N HIS A 385 41.85 -8.49 -13.02
CA HIS A 385 41.73 -8.51 -11.57
C HIS A 385 40.80 -9.62 -11.06
N LEU A 386 39.66 -9.84 -11.72
CA LEU A 386 38.72 -10.92 -11.38
C LEU A 386 39.33 -12.30 -11.61
N LEU A 387 40.01 -12.49 -12.74
CA LEU A 387 40.72 -13.74 -13.07
C LEU A 387 41.77 -14.08 -12.00
N GLU A 388 42.53 -13.09 -11.53
CA GLU A 388 43.58 -13.26 -10.51
C GLU A 388 43.03 -13.51 -9.09
N THR A 389 41.85 -12.95 -8.75
CA THR A 389 41.33 -12.96 -7.37
C THR A 389 40.27 -14.01 -7.10
N GLN A 390 39.33 -14.19 -8.02
CA GLN A 390 38.17 -15.08 -7.85
C GLN A 390 38.19 -16.27 -8.82
N GLY A 391 38.90 -16.15 -9.94
CA GLY A 391 38.79 -17.09 -11.06
C GLY A 391 37.41 -17.03 -11.71
N GLY A 392 37.18 -17.88 -12.72
CA GLY A 392 35.83 -18.11 -13.30
C GLY A 392 35.44 -17.29 -14.53
N LEU A 393 35.88 -16.03 -14.67
CA LEU A 393 35.66 -15.24 -15.89
C LEU A 393 36.86 -15.39 -16.82
N SER A 394 36.86 -16.45 -17.65
CA SER A 394 37.92 -16.71 -18.62
C SER A 394 37.57 -16.31 -20.05
N LEU A 395 36.29 -16.10 -20.35
CA LEU A 395 35.79 -15.75 -21.68
C LEU A 395 35.44 -14.25 -21.76
N LEU A 396 36.02 -13.57 -22.76
CA LEU A 396 35.70 -12.20 -23.16
C LEU A 396 35.00 -12.23 -24.51
N LEU A 397 33.79 -11.68 -24.58
CA LEU A 397 33.08 -11.43 -25.82
C LEU A 397 33.17 -9.93 -26.13
N LEU A 398 33.81 -9.60 -27.25
CA LEU A 398 34.04 -8.24 -27.69
C LEU A 398 33.26 -8.01 -28.99
N ASP A 399 32.20 -7.22 -28.91
CA ASP A 399 31.35 -6.86 -30.05
C ASP A 399 31.71 -5.45 -30.54
N ASP A 400 32.20 -5.37 -31.78
CA ASP A 400 32.77 -4.16 -32.41
C ASP A 400 33.68 -3.35 -31.46
N PRO A 401 34.74 -3.96 -30.88
CA PRO A 401 35.61 -3.28 -29.92
C PRO A 401 36.34 -2.06 -30.51
N GLN A 402 36.49 -1.99 -31.83
CA GLN A 402 37.12 -0.92 -32.59
C GLN A 402 36.23 0.30 -32.84
N GLU A 403 34.93 0.22 -32.52
CA GLU A 403 34.00 1.33 -32.73
C GLU A 403 34.44 2.58 -31.93
N LEU A 404 34.29 3.76 -32.53
CA LEU A 404 34.69 5.08 -31.99
C LEU A 404 36.20 5.33 -31.86
N PHE A 405 37.05 4.37 -32.24
CA PHE A 405 38.48 4.61 -32.38
C PHE A 405 38.80 5.27 -33.73
N ASP A 406 39.79 6.17 -33.72
CA ASP A 406 40.40 6.68 -34.96
C ASP A 406 41.21 5.58 -35.68
N CYS A 407 41.55 5.80 -36.94
CA CYS A 407 42.16 4.77 -37.79
C CYS A 407 43.50 4.23 -37.26
N GLU A 408 44.31 5.05 -36.59
CA GLU A 408 45.59 4.62 -36.03
C GLU A 408 45.40 3.84 -34.73
N ASN A 409 44.48 4.28 -33.88
CA ASN A 409 44.19 3.60 -32.64
C ASN A 409 43.39 2.29 -32.86
N ARG A 410 42.60 2.17 -33.93
CA ARG A 410 42.00 0.86 -34.33
C ARG A 410 43.07 -0.21 -34.57
N LYS A 411 44.17 0.14 -35.24
CA LYS A 411 45.29 -0.78 -35.47
C LYS A 411 45.93 -1.22 -34.15
N LYS A 412 46.00 -0.33 -33.17
CA LYS A 412 46.50 -0.66 -31.82
C LYS A 412 45.58 -1.64 -31.11
N VAL A 413 44.27 -1.37 -31.09
CA VAL A 413 43.27 -2.29 -30.53
C VAL A 413 43.37 -3.67 -31.18
N ALA A 414 43.50 -3.71 -32.51
CA ALA A 414 43.64 -4.96 -33.26
C ALA A 414 44.89 -5.76 -32.80
N LYS A 415 45.99 -5.06 -32.51
CA LYS A 415 47.22 -5.69 -32.01
C LYS A 415 47.15 -6.15 -30.56
N THR A 416 46.36 -5.46 -29.73
CA THR A 416 46.23 -5.81 -28.31
C THR A 416 45.43 -7.09 -28.11
N ILE A 417 44.41 -7.35 -28.93
CA ILE A 417 43.50 -8.50 -28.77
C ILE A 417 44.26 -9.85 -28.74
N PRO A 418 45.11 -10.20 -29.71
CA PRO A 418 45.88 -11.45 -29.67
C PRO A 418 46.80 -11.54 -28.44
N SER A 419 47.38 -10.42 -28.00
CA SER A 419 48.22 -10.38 -26.79
C SER A 419 47.43 -10.73 -25.52
N LEU A 420 46.15 -10.36 -25.44
CA LEU A 420 45.29 -10.75 -24.32
C LEU A 420 45.02 -12.25 -24.32
N ALA A 421 44.79 -12.83 -25.50
CA ALA A 421 44.59 -14.27 -25.64
C ALA A 421 45.86 -15.06 -25.28
N ALA A 422 47.04 -14.60 -25.73
CA ALA A 422 48.34 -15.17 -25.33
C ALA A 422 48.60 -15.12 -23.81
N LYS A 423 47.97 -14.17 -23.09
CA LYS A 423 48.03 -14.04 -21.63
C LYS A 423 46.97 -14.88 -20.90
N GLY A 424 46.26 -15.77 -21.61
CA GLY A 424 45.32 -16.74 -21.04
C GLY A 424 43.85 -16.36 -21.09
N ALA A 425 43.49 -15.25 -21.75
CA ALA A 425 42.08 -14.92 -21.99
C ALA A 425 41.52 -15.78 -23.14
N LYS A 426 40.30 -16.30 -23.01
CA LYS A 426 39.53 -16.85 -24.14
C LYS A 426 38.74 -15.70 -24.74
N ILE A 427 38.89 -15.42 -26.03
CA ILE A 427 38.30 -14.21 -26.63
C ILE A 427 37.47 -14.61 -27.85
N ILE A 428 36.25 -14.09 -27.92
CA ILE A 428 35.42 -14.09 -29.13
C ILE A 428 35.26 -12.64 -29.55
N VAL A 429 35.66 -12.32 -30.78
CA VAL A 429 35.49 -10.99 -31.36
C VAL A 429 34.46 -11.08 -32.47
N THR A 430 33.41 -10.28 -32.39
CA THR A 430 32.47 -10.06 -33.49
C THR A 430 32.68 -8.66 -34.03
N THR A 431 32.75 -8.53 -35.35
CA THR A 431 32.92 -7.22 -35.97
C THR A 431 32.34 -7.15 -37.37
N ASN A 432 31.82 -5.98 -37.73
CA ASN A 432 31.46 -5.64 -39.11
C ASN A 432 32.62 -5.02 -39.92
N ASP A 433 33.73 -4.67 -39.28
CA ASP A 433 34.90 -4.06 -39.90
C ASP A 433 35.88 -5.17 -40.35
N GLN A 434 35.80 -5.53 -41.64
CA GLN A 434 36.63 -6.57 -42.24
C GLN A 434 38.13 -6.24 -42.19
N ASP A 435 38.49 -4.95 -42.22
CA ASP A 435 39.89 -4.54 -42.14
C ASP A 435 40.42 -4.69 -40.72
N PHE A 436 39.60 -4.35 -39.73
CA PHE A 436 39.92 -4.60 -38.33
C PHE A 436 40.07 -6.10 -38.03
N ALA A 437 39.12 -6.94 -38.48
CA ALA A 437 39.21 -8.40 -38.32
C ALA A 437 40.51 -8.96 -38.93
N ARG A 438 40.83 -8.55 -40.17
CA ARG A 438 42.08 -8.92 -40.83
C ARG A 438 43.32 -8.45 -40.06
N GLN A 439 43.29 -7.24 -39.48
CA GLN A 439 44.39 -6.74 -38.66
C GLN A 439 44.57 -7.54 -37.37
N VAL A 440 43.49 -7.97 -36.72
CA VAL A 440 43.56 -8.83 -35.52
C VAL A 440 44.28 -10.14 -35.86
N VAL A 441 43.88 -10.81 -36.94
CA VAL A 441 44.43 -12.11 -37.34
C VAL A 441 45.85 -12.01 -37.88
N SER A 442 46.15 -10.94 -38.62
CA SER A 442 47.48 -10.74 -39.22
C SER A 442 48.54 -10.20 -38.26
N THR A 443 48.14 -9.79 -37.04
CA THR A 443 49.10 -9.26 -36.08
C THR A 443 50.02 -10.39 -35.59
N PRO A 444 51.35 -10.22 -35.68
CA PRO A 444 52.29 -11.15 -35.08
C PRO A 444 52.02 -11.29 -33.58
N SER A 445 51.74 -12.49 -33.13
CA SER A 445 51.52 -12.81 -31.72
C SER A 445 52.19 -14.14 -31.38
N ASP A 446 52.30 -14.43 -30.08
CA ASP A 446 52.81 -15.73 -29.62
C ASP A 446 51.81 -16.88 -29.90
N LEU A 447 50.62 -16.57 -30.42
CA LEU A 447 49.65 -17.55 -30.88
C LEU A 447 50.03 -18.07 -32.27
N SER A 448 49.95 -19.38 -32.42
CA SER A 448 50.02 -20.01 -33.74
C SER A 448 48.80 -19.64 -34.57
N SER A 449 48.94 -19.62 -35.90
CA SER A 449 47.81 -19.40 -36.82
C SER A 449 46.69 -20.43 -36.65
N SER A 450 46.98 -21.61 -36.11
CA SER A 450 46.01 -22.65 -35.76
C SER A 450 45.19 -22.36 -34.49
N GLU A 451 45.59 -21.39 -33.66
CA GLU A 451 44.88 -21.01 -32.44
C GLU A 451 43.87 -19.87 -32.65
N ILE A 452 43.86 -19.27 -33.84
CA ILE A 452 42.94 -18.19 -34.20
C ILE A 452 41.95 -18.72 -35.24
N ASP A 453 40.69 -18.84 -34.84
CA ASP A 453 39.60 -19.18 -35.76
C ASP A 453 38.95 -17.91 -36.32
N HIS A 454 39.07 -17.70 -37.63
CA HIS A 454 38.60 -16.49 -38.31
C HIS A 454 37.56 -16.85 -39.37
N LEU A 455 36.29 -16.58 -39.05
CA LEU A 455 35.13 -17.01 -39.80
C LEU A 455 34.23 -15.84 -40.21
N ALA A 456 33.73 -15.89 -41.44
CA ALA A 456 32.74 -14.98 -41.97
C ALA A 456 31.33 -15.50 -41.68
N ILE A 457 30.38 -14.61 -41.44
CA ILE A 457 28.98 -14.96 -41.19
C ILE A 457 28.20 -14.81 -42.50
N HIS A 458 27.52 -15.88 -42.91
CA HIS A 458 26.64 -15.91 -44.08
C HIS A 458 25.26 -16.47 -43.70
N PRO A 459 24.14 -15.88 -44.16
CA PRO A 459 24.05 -14.60 -44.86
C PRO A 459 24.33 -13.42 -43.92
N LEU A 460 24.70 -12.27 -44.51
CA LEU A 460 24.87 -11.01 -43.77
C LEU A 460 23.54 -10.42 -43.28
N THR A 461 22.42 -10.93 -43.77
CA THR A 461 21.05 -10.47 -43.46
C THR A 461 20.24 -11.55 -42.75
N SER A 462 19.25 -11.17 -41.91
CA SER A 462 18.42 -12.11 -41.14
C SER A 462 17.39 -12.91 -41.96
N THR A 463 17.65 -13.07 -43.25
CA THR A 463 16.75 -13.70 -44.23
C THR A 463 16.67 -15.22 -44.09
N ARG A 464 17.71 -15.86 -43.52
CA ARG A 464 17.74 -17.29 -43.21
C ARG A 464 17.54 -17.56 -41.71
N SER A 465 16.95 -18.71 -41.41
CA SER A 465 16.75 -19.20 -40.04
C SER A 465 18.01 -19.77 -39.38
N HIS A 466 19.10 -19.91 -40.13
CA HIS A 466 20.38 -20.41 -39.69
C HIS A 466 21.52 -19.59 -40.29
N ILE A 467 22.64 -19.52 -39.57
CA ILE A 467 23.89 -18.92 -40.04
C ILE A 467 24.85 -20.03 -40.50
N GLU A 468 25.53 -19.79 -41.59
CA GLU A 468 26.68 -20.56 -42.07
C GLU A 468 27.96 -19.78 -41.71
N LEU A 469 28.95 -20.48 -41.17
CA LEU A 469 30.27 -19.92 -40.90
C LEU A 469 31.20 -20.28 -42.06
N GLY A 470 31.59 -19.27 -42.82
CA GLY A 470 32.46 -19.39 -43.99
C GLY A 470 33.92 -19.06 -43.68
N ILE A 471 34.85 -19.59 -44.45
CA ILE A 471 36.25 -19.14 -44.43
C ILE A 471 36.41 -17.83 -45.19
N PHE A 472 37.35 -16.99 -44.77
CA PHE A 472 37.71 -15.77 -45.51
C PHE A 472 38.64 -16.06 -46.69
N GLU A 473 38.69 -15.12 -47.64
CA GLU A 473 39.60 -15.17 -48.79
C GLU A 473 41.06 -15.34 -48.37
N SER A 474 41.46 -14.76 -47.23
CA SER A 474 42.82 -14.87 -46.70
C SER A 474 43.20 -16.31 -46.35
N ALA A 475 42.27 -17.12 -45.83
CA ALA A 475 42.51 -18.52 -45.51
C ALA A 475 42.70 -19.36 -46.79
N VAL A 476 41.87 -19.11 -47.81
CA VAL A 476 42.00 -19.74 -49.14
C VAL A 476 43.33 -19.35 -49.80
N ASN A 477 43.71 -18.07 -49.70
CA ASN A 477 44.99 -17.55 -50.20
C ASN A 477 46.19 -18.15 -49.46
N GLU A 478 46.07 -18.48 -48.18
CA GLU A 478 47.13 -19.17 -47.44
C GLU A 478 47.31 -20.62 -47.91
N LYS A 479 46.21 -21.36 -48.12
CA LYS A 479 46.26 -22.69 -48.76
C LYS A 479 46.86 -22.64 -50.16
N ARG A 480 46.56 -21.59 -50.94
CA ARG A 480 47.22 -21.35 -52.24
C ARG A 480 48.72 -21.18 -52.08
N ARG A 481 49.17 -20.34 -51.15
CA ARG A 481 50.61 -20.12 -50.90
C ARG A 481 51.30 -21.40 -50.47
N LEU A 482 50.69 -22.18 -49.59
CA LEU A 482 51.21 -23.49 -49.17
C LEU A 482 51.33 -24.44 -50.37
N PHE A 483 50.33 -24.49 -51.26
CA PHE A 483 50.42 -25.25 -52.51
C PHE A 483 51.56 -24.76 -53.42
N GLU A 484 51.76 -23.44 -53.53
CA GLU A 484 52.78 -22.80 -54.37
C GLU A 484 54.21 -22.89 -53.80
N GLN A 485 54.39 -23.36 -52.56
CA GLN A 485 55.72 -23.49 -51.96
C GLN A 485 56.57 -24.56 -52.68
N PRO A 486 57.87 -24.28 -52.94
CA PRO A 486 58.77 -25.25 -53.59
C PRO A 486 58.82 -26.61 -52.88
N GLU A 487 58.68 -26.60 -51.55
CA GLU A 487 58.67 -27.81 -50.71
C GLU A 487 57.47 -28.72 -50.95
N ASN A 488 56.42 -28.20 -51.58
CA ASN A 488 55.16 -28.89 -51.87
C ASN A 488 54.97 -29.23 -53.35
N GLU A 489 56.01 -29.04 -54.17
CA GLU A 489 56.00 -29.46 -55.57
C GLU A 489 55.66 -30.96 -55.69
N ASN A 490 54.76 -31.29 -56.62
CA ASN A 490 54.23 -32.65 -56.84
C ASN A 490 53.46 -33.27 -55.66
N LYS A 491 53.22 -32.55 -54.55
CA LYS A 491 52.37 -33.04 -53.47
C LYS A 491 50.91 -32.79 -53.79
N HIS A 492 50.11 -33.85 -53.82
CA HIS A 492 48.68 -33.76 -54.16
C HIS A 492 47.84 -33.14 -53.03
N GLN A 493 48.16 -33.40 -51.76
CA GLN A 493 47.32 -32.95 -50.64
C GLN A 493 47.20 -31.42 -50.53
N PRO A 494 48.30 -30.62 -50.60
CA PRO A 494 48.18 -29.16 -50.60
C PRO A 494 47.34 -28.61 -51.76
N ALA A 495 47.39 -29.28 -52.91
CA ALA A 495 46.59 -28.94 -54.09
C ALA A 495 45.10 -29.16 -53.84
N ARG A 496 44.75 -30.34 -53.29
CA ARG A 496 43.38 -30.73 -52.92
C ARG A 496 42.78 -29.79 -51.88
N ASP A 497 43.53 -29.54 -50.81
CA ASP A 497 43.14 -28.59 -49.76
C ASP A 497 42.80 -27.22 -50.35
N TYR A 498 43.63 -26.70 -51.25
CA TYR A 498 43.39 -25.40 -51.88
C TYR A 498 42.10 -25.38 -52.72
N VAL A 499 41.89 -26.34 -53.62
CA VAL A 499 40.70 -26.34 -54.49
C VAL A 499 39.40 -26.67 -53.75
N LYS A 500 39.47 -27.43 -52.66
CA LYS A 500 38.34 -27.72 -51.78
C LYS A 500 37.87 -26.45 -51.07
N ASP A 501 38.79 -25.77 -50.40
CA ASP A 501 38.50 -24.52 -49.68
C ASP A 501 38.08 -23.41 -50.65
N LEU A 502 38.71 -23.34 -51.83
CA LEU A 502 38.30 -22.41 -52.89
C LEU A 502 36.86 -22.64 -53.36
N ARG A 503 36.44 -23.90 -53.53
CA ARG A 503 35.06 -24.21 -53.91
C ARG A 503 34.08 -23.74 -52.84
N ILE A 504 34.32 -24.11 -51.58
CA ILE A 504 33.46 -23.74 -50.44
C ILE A 504 33.34 -22.21 -50.36
N TYR A 505 34.46 -21.51 -50.51
CA TYR A 505 34.50 -20.05 -50.53
C TYR A 505 33.61 -19.45 -51.63
N ILE A 506 33.76 -19.93 -52.87
CA ILE A 506 32.99 -19.46 -54.01
C ILE A 506 31.49 -19.73 -53.81
N GLU A 507 31.12 -20.92 -53.37
CA GLU A 507 29.72 -21.29 -53.15
C GLU A 507 29.09 -20.38 -52.08
N ASN A 508 29.76 -20.14 -50.95
CA ASN A 508 29.27 -19.26 -49.90
C ASN A 508 29.06 -17.83 -50.41
N ARG A 509 30.01 -17.28 -51.17
CA ARG A 509 29.86 -15.93 -51.77
C ARG A 509 28.72 -15.83 -52.76
N LEU A 510 28.50 -16.86 -53.58
CA LEU A 510 27.39 -16.85 -54.54
C LEU A 510 26.03 -17.04 -53.87
N LYS A 511 25.95 -17.81 -52.78
CA LYS A 511 24.73 -17.98 -52.00
C LYS A 511 24.20 -16.64 -51.45
N ASP A 512 25.08 -15.71 -51.07
CA ASP A 512 24.69 -14.39 -50.55
C ASP A 512 23.81 -13.59 -51.54
N PHE A 513 23.89 -13.87 -52.84
CA PHE A 513 23.02 -13.24 -53.85
C PHE A 513 21.56 -13.71 -53.79
N PHE A 514 21.29 -14.83 -53.14
CA PHE A 514 20.01 -15.54 -53.16
C PHE A 514 19.43 -15.73 -51.76
N ASP A 515 19.65 -14.75 -50.89
CA ASP A 515 19.24 -14.74 -49.49
C ASP A 515 17.71 -14.82 -49.28
N THR A 516 16.92 -14.37 -50.26
CA THR A 516 15.47 -14.62 -50.31
C THR A 516 15.17 -15.88 -51.13
N HIS A 517 14.23 -16.71 -50.69
CA HIS A 517 13.81 -17.93 -51.41
C HIS A 517 13.63 -17.68 -52.91
N ASP A 518 14.52 -18.27 -53.72
CA ASP A 518 14.44 -18.26 -55.16
C ASP A 518 13.75 -19.56 -55.63
N PRO A 519 12.54 -19.50 -56.21
CA PRO A 519 11.84 -20.69 -56.68
C PRO A 519 12.60 -21.45 -57.79
N GLY A 520 13.62 -20.84 -58.40
CA GLY A 520 14.49 -21.47 -59.39
C GLY A 520 15.72 -22.20 -58.83
N LEU A 521 15.99 -22.12 -57.52
CA LEU A 521 17.11 -22.82 -56.87
C LEU A 521 16.62 -24.00 -56.01
N PRO A 522 17.34 -25.15 -56.02
CA PRO A 522 17.03 -26.27 -55.13
C PRO A 522 17.35 -25.92 -53.67
N GLU A 523 16.82 -26.71 -52.72
CA GLU A 523 16.99 -26.48 -51.27
C GLU A 523 18.46 -26.48 -50.81
N LYS A 524 19.33 -27.22 -51.51
CA LYS A 524 20.79 -27.23 -51.31
C LYS A 524 21.48 -26.99 -52.66
N PRO A 525 21.62 -25.73 -53.10
CA PRO A 525 22.20 -25.43 -54.41
C PRO A 525 23.71 -25.67 -54.40
N GLY A 526 24.19 -26.39 -55.42
CA GLY A 526 25.63 -26.55 -55.64
C GLY A 526 26.19 -25.40 -56.50
N LEU A 527 27.52 -25.39 -56.68
CA LEU A 527 28.22 -24.40 -57.50
C LEU A 527 27.57 -24.16 -58.89
N SER A 528 27.20 -25.24 -59.58
CA SER A 528 26.62 -25.13 -60.93
C SER A 528 25.23 -24.47 -60.93
N ASP A 529 24.42 -24.74 -59.91
CA ASP A 529 23.09 -24.14 -59.76
C ASP A 529 23.20 -22.64 -59.50
N LEU A 530 24.12 -22.25 -58.60
CA LEU A 530 24.39 -20.85 -58.24
C LEU A 530 24.90 -20.04 -59.43
N VAL A 531 25.89 -20.56 -60.18
CA VAL A 531 26.39 -19.91 -61.40
C VAL A 531 25.28 -19.78 -62.45
N GLY A 532 24.45 -20.82 -62.60
CA GLY A 532 23.30 -20.81 -63.49
C GLY A 532 22.27 -19.73 -63.12
N ALA A 533 21.96 -19.60 -61.83
CA ALA A 533 21.04 -18.60 -61.31
C ALA A 533 21.56 -17.17 -61.53
N VAL A 534 22.85 -16.89 -61.24
CA VAL A 534 23.44 -15.57 -61.52
C VAL A 534 23.34 -15.25 -63.01
N ARG A 535 23.70 -16.19 -63.88
CA ARG A 535 23.59 -16.02 -65.35
C ARG A 535 22.15 -15.72 -65.78
N SER A 536 21.17 -16.41 -65.22
CA SER A 536 19.75 -16.14 -65.47
C SER A 536 19.37 -14.70 -65.07
N ARG A 537 19.79 -14.25 -63.87
CA ARG A 537 19.48 -12.90 -63.37
C ARG A 537 20.08 -11.79 -64.24
N VAL A 538 21.32 -11.96 -64.70
CA VAL A 538 21.99 -11.03 -65.61
C VAL A 538 21.27 -10.97 -66.96
N ASN A 539 20.96 -12.14 -67.56
CA ASN A 539 20.27 -12.21 -68.85
C ASN A 539 18.87 -11.58 -68.81
N ASN A 540 18.17 -11.73 -67.69
CA ASN A 540 16.84 -11.17 -67.45
C ASN A 540 16.87 -9.72 -66.93
N GLN A 541 18.05 -9.09 -66.84
CA GLN A 541 18.25 -7.71 -66.38
C GLN A 541 17.64 -7.42 -65.00
N HIS A 542 17.72 -8.37 -64.06
CA HIS A 542 17.25 -8.13 -62.69
C HIS A 542 18.03 -7.00 -62.03
N SER A 543 17.31 -6.14 -61.29
CA SER A 543 17.92 -5.08 -60.47
C SER A 543 18.96 -5.67 -59.52
N GLY A 544 20.13 -5.03 -59.44
CA GLY A 544 21.30 -5.51 -58.69
C GLY A 544 22.30 -6.36 -59.51
N PHE A 545 21.91 -6.90 -60.67
CA PHE A 545 22.74 -7.79 -61.49
C PHE A 545 23.17 -7.19 -62.84
N THR A 546 22.89 -5.92 -63.09
CA THR A 546 23.09 -5.26 -64.41
C THR A 546 24.47 -4.64 -64.60
N SER A 547 25.34 -4.68 -63.60
CA SER A 547 26.65 -4.00 -63.64
C SER A 547 27.61 -4.64 -64.66
N LYS A 548 28.66 -3.90 -65.04
CA LYS A 548 29.75 -4.44 -65.88
C LYS A 548 30.46 -5.63 -65.23
N VAL A 549 30.49 -5.69 -63.90
CA VAL A 549 31.13 -6.76 -63.14
C VAL A 549 30.37 -8.08 -63.30
N PHE A 550 29.04 -8.04 -63.18
CA PHE A 550 28.19 -9.20 -63.43
C PHE A 550 28.24 -9.67 -64.90
N ASN A 551 28.35 -8.75 -65.86
CA ASN A 551 28.58 -9.11 -67.25
C ASN A 551 29.92 -9.84 -67.46
N LYS A 552 30.99 -9.37 -66.79
CA LYS A 552 32.30 -10.03 -66.79
C LYS A 552 32.18 -11.46 -66.22
N PHE A 553 31.49 -11.64 -65.10
CA PHE A 553 31.20 -12.94 -64.49
C PHE A 553 30.53 -13.91 -65.49
N VAL A 554 29.47 -13.48 -66.18
CA VAL A 554 28.73 -14.35 -67.10
C VAL A 554 29.53 -14.70 -68.36
N SER A 555 30.34 -13.75 -68.85
CA SER A 555 31.15 -13.91 -70.06
C SER A 555 32.39 -14.80 -69.87
N ASP A 556 32.77 -15.05 -68.61
CA ASP A 556 34.03 -15.69 -68.28
C ASP A 556 34.12 -17.16 -68.76
N PRO A 557 35.17 -17.57 -69.50
CA PRO A 557 35.31 -18.94 -69.99
C PRO A 557 35.34 -20.01 -68.89
N ALA A 558 35.93 -19.70 -67.72
CA ALA A 558 36.04 -20.65 -66.62
C ALA A 558 34.70 -20.89 -65.92
N LEU A 559 33.71 -19.99 -66.06
CA LEU A 559 32.37 -20.13 -65.48
C LEU A 559 31.33 -20.65 -66.47
N LYS A 560 31.72 -21.04 -67.69
CA LYS A 560 30.82 -21.70 -68.65
C LYS A 560 30.50 -23.13 -68.21
N SER A 561 29.31 -23.60 -68.57
CA SER A 561 28.91 -24.99 -68.31
C SER A 561 29.95 -25.96 -68.91
N LYS A 562 30.34 -26.98 -68.12
CA LYS A 562 31.38 -27.97 -68.48
C LYS A 562 32.76 -27.38 -68.76
N SER A 563 33.11 -26.26 -68.13
CA SER A 563 34.50 -25.79 -68.14
C SER A 563 35.36 -26.75 -67.30
N ALA A 564 36.62 -26.92 -67.70
CA ALA A 564 37.57 -27.73 -66.93
C ALA A 564 37.80 -27.17 -65.50
N PHE A 565 37.57 -25.87 -65.29
CA PHE A 565 37.62 -25.24 -63.97
C PHE A 565 36.44 -25.68 -63.08
N LEU A 566 35.20 -25.62 -63.58
CA LEU A 566 34.04 -26.06 -62.82
C LEU A 566 34.06 -27.57 -62.58
N GLU A 567 34.59 -28.37 -63.52
CA GLU A 567 34.80 -29.80 -63.33
C GLU A 567 35.78 -30.09 -62.20
N LEU A 568 36.93 -29.38 -62.15
CA LEU A 568 37.90 -29.49 -61.07
C LEU A 568 37.31 -29.14 -59.71
N LEU A 569 36.58 -28.02 -59.61
CA LEU A 569 35.91 -27.63 -58.35
C LEU A 569 34.76 -28.59 -57.99
N ASN A 570 34.03 -29.12 -58.96
CA ASN A 570 33.00 -30.12 -58.67
C ASN A 570 33.63 -31.41 -58.13
N GLN A 571 34.76 -31.84 -58.71
CA GLN A 571 35.49 -33.03 -58.28
C GLN A 571 36.02 -32.91 -56.83
N SER A 572 36.39 -31.70 -56.39
CA SER A 572 36.97 -31.48 -55.05
C SER A 572 36.02 -31.67 -53.87
N HIS A 573 34.72 -31.86 -54.11
CA HIS A 573 33.72 -32.07 -53.04
C HIS A 573 32.79 -33.27 -53.33
N HIS A 574 33.11 -34.07 -54.35
CA HIS A 574 32.55 -35.43 -54.51
C HIS A 574 33.55 -36.48 -54.00
N GLY A 575 33.13 -37.75 -53.91
CA GLY A 575 33.98 -38.86 -53.44
C GLY A 575 35.23 -39.16 -54.29
N ASP A 576 35.49 -38.35 -55.32
CA ASP A 576 36.62 -38.43 -56.23
C ASP A 576 37.72 -37.39 -55.92
N GLU A 577 37.67 -36.73 -54.75
CA GLU A 577 38.71 -35.79 -54.27
C GLU A 577 40.11 -36.42 -54.32
N ASP A 578 40.21 -37.72 -54.03
CA ASP A 578 41.47 -38.48 -54.06
C ASP A 578 42.07 -38.69 -55.45
N GLN A 579 41.34 -38.35 -56.52
CA GLN A 579 41.82 -38.44 -57.89
C GLN A 579 42.44 -37.12 -58.39
N ILE A 580 42.26 -36.01 -57.66
CA ILE A 580 42.83 -34.71 -58.04
C ILE A 580 44.34 -34.74 -57.82
N THR A 581 45.10 -34.40 -58.86
CA THR A 581 46.56 -34.34 -58.81
C THR A 581 47.09 -32.90 -58.70
N TYR A 582 48.38 -32.77 -58.41
CA TYR A 582 49.07 -31.48 -58.37
C TYR A 582 48.98 -30.75 -59.72
N ASP A 583 49.17 -31.49 -60.82
CA ASP A 583 49.16 -30.93 -62.18
C ASP A 583 47.76 -30.46 -62.62
N ASP A 584 46.70 -31.11 -62.15
CA ASP A 584 45.32 -30.71 -62.48
C ASP A 584 45.02 -29.31 -61.94
N VAL A 585 45.46 -29.03 -60.72
CA VAL A 585 45.32 -27.73 -60.07
C VAL A 585 46.29 -26.71 -60.69
N LEU A 586 47.55 -27.09 -60.93
CA LEU A 586 48.56 -26.20 -61.51
C LEU A 586 48.13 -25.67 -62.89
N LYS A 587 47.58 -26.53 -63.75
CA LYS A 587 47.07 -26.18 -65.09
C LYS A 587 45.88 -25.22 -65.07
N ARG A 588 45.26 -24.99 -63.90
CA ARG A 588 44.07 -24.14 -63.71
C ARG A 588 44.31 -23.01 -62.72
N MET A 589 45.56 -22.81 -62.26
CA MET A 589 45.89 -21.82 -61.25
C MET A 589 45.45 -20.39 -61.64
N ASP A 590 45.66 -20.02 -62.91
CA ASP A 590 45.25 -18.70 -63.41
C ASP A 590 43.73 -18.53 -63.43
N ASP A 591 42.99 -19.60 -63.73
CA ASP A 591 41.52 -19.60 -63.65
C ASP A 591 41.08 -19.45 -62.19
N CYS A 592 41.70 -20.18 -61.25
CA CYS A 592 41.41 -20.07 -59.81
C CYS A 592 41.60 -18.64 -59.29
N LYS A 593 42.72 -17.99 -59.61
CA LYS A 593 43.01 -16.61 -59.20
C LYS A 593 42.00 -15.63 -59.80
N ARG A 594 41.80 -15.71 -61.12
CA ARG A 594 40.95 -14.78 -61.87
C ARG A 594 39.47 -14.90 -61.49
N VAL A 595 38.95 -16.12 -61.31
CA VAL A 595 37.55 -16.34 -60.92
C VAL A 595 37.29 -15.86 -59.50
N SER A 596 38.23 -16.09 -58.57
CA SER A 596 38.13 -15.57 -57.19
C SER A 596 37.99 -14.05 -57.20
N GLU A 597 38.84 -13.35 -57.96
CA GLU A 597 38.79 -11.89 -58.09
C GLU A 597 37.46 -11.41 -58.71
N ILE A 598 36.96 -12.11 -59.73
CA ILE A 598 35.66 -11.77 -60.35
C ILE A 598 34.53 -11.91 -59.31
N ILE A 599 34.53 -12.99 -58.53
CA ILE A 599 33.49 -13.24 -57.51
C ILE A 599 33.51 -12.16 -56.43
N GLU A 600 34.70 -11.79 -55.92
CA GLU A 600 34.80 -10.70 -54.93
C GLU A 600 34.28 -9.38 -55.48
N ASN A 601 34.69 -9.00 -56.69
CA ASN A 601 34.19 -7.77 -57.31
C ASN A 601 32.66 -7.81 -57.49
N THR A 602 32.12 -8.99 -57.81
CA THR A 602 30.68 -9.18 -58.01
C THR A 602 29.94 -9.07 -56.68
N HIS A 603 30.49 -9.66 -55.61
CA HIS A 603 30.00 -9.58 -54.25
C HIS A 603 30.00 -8.14 -53.73
N GLU A 604 31.12 -7.44 -53.87
CA GLU A 604 31.23 -6.02 -53.51
C GLU A 604 30.22 -5.14 -54.26
N GLU A 605 30.00 -5.36 -55.55
CA GLU A 605 29.05 -4.56 -56.32
C GLU A 605 27.60 -4.83 -55.89
N TYR A 606 27.28 -6.08 -55.56
CA TYR A 606 25.96 -6.44 -55.03
C TYR A 606 25.73 -5.83 -53.64
N GLU A 607 26.72 -5.91 -52.75
CA GLU A 607 26.70 -5.25 -51.43
C GLU A 607 26.54 -3.74 -51.55
N ARG A 608 27.28 -3.11 -52.49
CA ARG A 608 27.10 -1.68 -52.79
C ARG A 608 25.69 -1.39 -53.25
N TRP A 609 25.12 -2.23 -54.11
CA TRP A 609 23.74 -2.08 -54.58
C TRP A 609 22.72 -2.22 -53.44
N LEU A 610 22.86 -3.21 -52.54
CA LEU A 610 22.00 -3.37 -51.36
C LEU A 610 22.03 -2.14 -50.44
N ARG A 611 23.16 -1.42 -50.39
CA ARG A 611 23.34 -0.20 -49.59
C ARG A 611 22.86 1.07 -50.30
N ARG A 612 22.52 1.01 -51.61
CA ARG A 612 21.98 2.18 -52.31
C ARG A 612 20.59 2.49 -51.76
N VAL A 613 20.36 3.75 -51.43
CA VAL A 613 18.99 4.26 -51.29
C VAL A 613 18.35 4.14 -52.68
N PRO A 614 17.14 3.56 -52.81
CA PRO A 614 16.46 3.50 -54.09
C PRO A 614 16.37 4.91 -54.68
N GLU A 615 16.97 5.13 -55.85
CA GLU A 615 16.87 6.41 -56.56
C GLU A 615 15.43 6.57 -57.07
N GLY A 616 14.59 7.21 -56.26
CA GLY A 616 13.36 7.86 -56.72
C GLY A 616 13.67 9.27 -57.20
N PRO A 617 12.79 9.90 -58.00
CA PRO A 617 12.89 11.33 -58.26
C PRO A 617 12.88 12.10 -56.94
N PHE A 618 13.72 13.13 -56.81
CA PHE A 618 13.75 13.98 -55.62
C PHE A 618 12.35 14.55 -55.36
N LYS A 619 11.82 14.34 -54.16
CA LYS A 619 10.55 14.96 -53.75
C LYS A 619 10.82 16.42 -53.37
N ASP A 620 9.92 17.33 -53.74
CA ASP A 620 9.98 18.71 -53.29
C ASP A 620 9.94 18.80 -51.76
N LYS A 621 10.63 19.81 -51.22
CA LYS A 621 10.63 20.11 -49.77
C LYS A 621 9.18 20.25 -49.27
N PRO A 622 8.77 19.54 -48.20
CA PRO A 622 7.44 19.70 -47.61
C PRO A 622 7.14 21.16 -47.26
N GLU A 623 5.86 21.57 -47.23
CA GLU A 623 5.46 22.93 -46.86
C GLU A 623 5.72 23.25 -45.36
N ILE A 624 5.79 24.54 -45.01
CA ILE A 624 5.87 24.96 -43.61
C ILE A 624 4.52 24.71 -42.94
N PRO A 625 4.46 24.06 -41.77
CA PRO A 625 3.23 23.90 -41.00
C PRO A 625 2.64 25.25 -40.58
N SER A 626 1.32 25.34 -40.47
CA SER A 626 0.68 26.55 -39.93
C SER A 626 1.04 26.77 -38.46
N PRO A 627 1.22 28.03 -38.01
CA PRO A 627 1.36 28.34 -36.59
C PRO A 627 0.15 27.86 -35.81
N ILE A 628 0.36 27.41 -34.57
CA ILE A 628 -0.73 27.09 -33.65
C ILE A 628 -1.27 28.38 -33.02
N GLU A 629 -2.57 28.47 -32.76
CA GLU A 629 -3.11 29.60 -31.99
C GLU A 629 -2.67 29.50 -30.53
N PHE A 630 -1.99 30.53 -30.02
CA PHE A 630 -1.48 30.56 -28.65
C PHE A 630 -2.43 31.29 -27.70
N PRO A 631 -2.59 30.81 -26.45
CA PRO A 631 -3.34 31.56 -25.45
C PRO A 631 -2.58 32.85 -25.09
N ILE A 632 -3.31 33.95 -25.01
CA ILE A 632 -2.73 35.25 -24.62
C ILE A 632 -2.41 35.22 -23.12
N PHE A 633 -1.14 35.45 -22.77
CA PHE A 633 -0.71 35.64 -21.39
C PHE A 633 0.51 36.57 -21.32
N GLU A 634 0.68 37.18 -20.16
CA GLU A 634 1.82 38.00 -19.81
C GLU A 634 2.19 37.67 -18.36
N VAL A 635 3.44 37.25 -18.13
CA VAL A 635 3.90 36.75 -16.84
C VAL A 635 5.25 37.36 -16.47
N PRO A 636 5.53 37.58 -15.17
CA PRO A 636 6.79 38.14 -14.74
C PRO A 636 7.97 37.20 -15.00
N VAL A 637 9.14 37.77 -15.29
CA VAL A 637 10.42 37.08 -15.39
C VAL A 637 11.22 37.31 -14.11
N PHE A 638 11.76 36.24 -13.52
CA PHE A 638 12.66 36.33 -12.36
C PHE A 638 14.08 35.90 -12.73
N GLU A 639 15.07 36.71 -12.34
CA GLU A 639 16.49 36.43 -12.58
C GLU A 639 17.06 35.29 -11.71
N ASN A 640 16.38 34.95 -10.62
CA ASN A 640 16.79 33.89 -9.70
C ASN A 640 15.57 33.18 -9.10
N LEU A 641 15.68 31.87 -8.88
CA LEU A 641 14.71 31.06 -8.13
C LEU A 641 14.49 31.59 -6.70
N ALA A 642 15.47 32.33 -6.15
CA ALA A 642 15.49 32.89 -4.79
C ALA A 642 14.55 34.06 -4.50
N ALA A 643 14.00 34.74 -5.51
CA ALA A 643 13.16 35.93 -5.31
C ALA A 643 11.72 35.61 -4.82
N PHE A 644 11.45 34.36 -4.45
CA PHE A 644 10.10 33.83 -4.24
C PHE A 644 9.69 33.67 -2.76
N SER A 645 10.57 33.90 -1.79
CA SER A 645 10.29 33.58 -0.38
C SER A 645 9.48 34.61 0.41
N SER A 646 9.10 35.76 -0.16
CA SER A 646 8.42 36.82 0.59
C SER A 646 6.97 37.05 0.13
N GLU A 647 6.01 36.48 0.87
CA GLU A 647 4.64 37.01 0.90
C GLU A 647 4.53 38.37 1.65
N GLN A 648 5.64 39.06 1.92
CA GLN A 648 5.63 40.42 2.46
C GLN A 648 6.68 41.34 1.80
N SER A 649 6.21 42.55 1.50
CA SER A 649 6.92 43.74 1.01
C SER A 649 7.47 43.71 -0.43
N ILE A 650 6.80 44.49 -1.27
CA ILE A 650 7.43 45.33 -2.30
C ILE A 650 8.68 45.95 -1.69
N GLY A 651 9.86 45.47 -2.08
CA GLY A 651 11.12 46.04 -1.62
C GLY A 651 12.25 45.02 -1.51
N ILE A 652 13.11 45.02 -2.52
CA ILE A 652 14.50 44.54 -2.49
C ILE A 652 14.68 43.03 -2.74
N THR A 653 14.14 42.55 -3.85
CA THR A 653 14.86 41.65 -4.78
C THR A 653 14.44 42.08 -6.17
N HIS A 654 15.40 42.35 -7.05
CA HIS A 654 15.16 42.96 -8.36
C HIS A 654 14.13 42.12 -9.16
N GLU A 655 12.86 42.52 -9.11
CA GLU A 655 11.96 42.40 -10.24
C GLU A 655 12.70 43.07 -11.39
N THR A 656 13.13 42.29 -12.38
CA THR A 656 13.28 42.89 -13.70
C THR A 656 11.88 43.35 -14.07
N ASP A 657 11.68 44.62 -14.40
CA ASP A 657 10.41 45.15 -14.98
C ASP A 657 10.02 44.44 -16.32
N ASP A 658 10.71 43.36 -16.68
CA ASP A 658 10.53 42.56 -17.88
C ASP A 658 9.45 41.49 -17.66
N ASN A 659 8.34 41.65 -18.36
CA ASN A 659 7.34 40.60 -18.54
C ASN A 659 7.65 39.76 -19.77
N PHE A 660 7.38 38.46 -19.69
CA PHE A 660 7.36 37.55 -20.83
C PHE A 660 5.94 37.43 -21.38
N SER A 661 5.77 37.81 -22.65
CA SER A 661 4.50 37.73 -23.36
C SER A 661 4.41 36.47 -24.21
N SER A 662 3.19 35.92 -24.32
CA SER A 662 2.84 34.85 -25.24
C SER A 662 3.17 35.15 -26.70
N ASN A 663 3.36 36.43 -27.07
CA ASN A 663 3.80 36.85 -28.41
C ASN A 663 5.11 36.21 -28.86
N TRP A 664 5.97 35.79 -27.92
CA TRP A 664 7.17 35.03 -28.26
C TRP A 664 6.81 33.80 -29.10
N PHE A 665 5.69 33.14 -28.83
CA PHE A 665 5.30 31.91 -29.50
C PHE A 665 4.73 32.09 -30.93
N ASN A 666 4.43 33.31 -31.37
CA ASN A 666 3.70 33.55 -32.63
C ASN A 666 4.37 32.99 -33.90
N SER A 667 5.69 32.79 -33.88
CA SER A 667 6.48 32.24 -35.00
C SER A 667 6.89 30.79 -34.79
N PHE A 668 6.19 30.06 -33.92
CA PHE A 668 6.52 28.70 -33.52
C PHE A 668 5.31 27.76 -33.71
N CYS A 669 5.59 26.46 -33.83
CA CYS A 669 4.57 25.42 -33.67
C CYS A 669 5.05 24.38 -32.65
N ILE A 670 4.15 23.49 -32.25
CA ILE A 670 4.42 22.50 -31.20
C ILE A 670 4.26 21.10 -31.76
N TYR A 671 5.24 20.25 -31.50
CA TYR A 671 5.17 18.82 -31.79
C TYR A 671 5.20 18.00 -30.51
N ASN A 672 4.36 16.99 -30.41
CA ASN A 672 4.45 15.98 -29.37
C ASN A 672 5.44 14.90 -29.79
N ILE A 673 6.41 14.57 -28.94
CA ILE A 673 7.42 13.55 -29.19
C ILE A 673 6.90 12.19 -28.78
N ASN A 674 6.95 11.21 -29.67
CA ASN A 674 6.54 9.82 -29.41
C ASN A 674 7.72 8.85 -29.31
N SER A 675 8.94 9.34 -29.53
CA SER A 675 10.20 8.60 -29.47
C SER A 675 11.05 9.01 -28.26
N GLN A 676 12.21 8.37 -28.09
CA GLN A 676 13.24 8.79 -27.11
C GLN A 676 14.46 9.39 -27.83
N ASN A 677 14.30 9.82 -29.08
CA ASN A 677 15.41 10.13 -29.96
C ASN A 677 16.10 11.46 -29.70
N LEU A 678 15.54 12.32 -28.83
CA LEU A 678 16.14 13.58 -28.40
C LEU A 678 16.97 13.43 -27.11
N GLY A 679 17.19 12.19 -26.64
CA GLY A 679 18.02 11.89 -25.46
C GLY A 679 17.53 12.61 -24.21
N PHE A 680 18.48 13.15 -23.44
CA PHE A 680 18.21 13.87 -22.18
C PHE A 680 17.45 15.18 -22.36
N SER A 681 17.42 15.76 -23.57
CA SER A 681 16.72 17.02 -23.81
C SER A 681 15.21 16.84 -23.75
N GLY A 682 14.69 15.79 -24.39
CA GLY A 682 13.25 15.51 -24.44
C GLY A 682 12.96 14.03 -24.50
N THR A 683 12.11 13.57 -23.59
CA THR A 683 11.68 12.17 -23.54
C THR A 683 10.35 11.96 -24.26
N LYS A 684 9.85 10.72 -24.24
CA LYS A 684 8.57 10.38 -24.85
C LYS A 684 7.44 11.14 -24.15
N TYR A 685 6.49 11.64 -24.94
CA TYR A 685 5.34 12.47 -24.60
C TYR A 685 5.63 13.94 -24.30
N ASN A 686 6.90 14.32 -24.19
CA ASN A 686 7.26 15.72 -24.14
C ASN A 686 6.83 16.44 -25.41
N LYS A 687 6.47 17.71 -25.28
CA LYS A 687 6.18 18.57 -26.43
C LYS A 687 7.41 19.42 -26.73
N VAL A 688 7.74 19.61 -27.99
CA VAL A 688 8.83 20.50 -28.43
C VAL A 688 8.25 21.71 -29.14
N VAL A 689 8.81 22.87 -28.83
CA VAL A 689 8.51 24.13 -29.51
C VAL A 689 9.52 24.29 -30.63
N VAL A 690 9.06 24.45 -31.87
CA VAL A 690 9.95 24.53 -33.04
C VAL A 690 9.73 25.80 -33.84
N SER A 691 10.84 26.37 -34.33
CA SER A 691 10.84 27.59 -35.13
C SER A 691 10.26 27.35 -36.52
N LEU A 692 9.36 28.24 -36.96
CA LEU A 692 8.86 28.30 -38.33
C LEU A 692 9.73 29.17 -39.24
N SER A 693 10.83 29.74 -38.72
CA SER A 693 11.79 30.52 -39.51
C SER A 693 12.51 29.62 -40.53
N GLU A 694 12.75 30.16 -41.73
CA GLU A 694 13.56 29.49 -42.77
C GLU A 694 15.07 29.72 -42.61
N GLU A 695 15.50 30.26 -41.48
CA GLU A 695 16.92 30.42 -41.15
C GLU A 695 17.69 29.08 -41.22
N ILE A 696 18.98 29.18 -41.54
CA ILE A 696 19.86 28.02 -41.60
C ILE A 696 19.97 27.43 -40.19
N VAL A 697 19.50 26.19 -40.06
CA VAL A 697 19.61 25.45 -38.80
C VAL A 697 21.09 25.10 -38.55
N PRO A 698 21.65 25.47 -37.39
CA PRO A 698 23.05 25.21 -37.09
C PRO A 698 23.32 23.71 -36.91
N ASP A 699 24.58 23.32 -37.14
CA ASP A 699 25.04 21.96 -36.89
C ASP A 699 24.79 21.56 -35.42
N GLN A 700 24.53 20.28 -35.18
CA GLN A 700 24.22 19.73 -33.85
C GLN A 700 22.93 20.29 -33.21
N ALA A 701 22.08 21.00 -33.94
CA ALA A 701 20.77 21.40 -33.44
C ALA A 701 19.83 20.19 -33.28
N LEU A 702 18.96 20.24 -32.27
CA LEU A 702 17.78 19.38 -32.24
C LEU A 702 16.76 19.90 -33.26
N VAL A 703 16.19 19.00 -34.05
CA VAL A 703 15.27 19.36 -35.14
C VAL A 703 14.06 18.44 -35.17
N ILE A 704 12.94 19.03 -35.58
CA ILE A 704 11.86 18.27 -36.23
C ILE A 704 12.12 18.33 -37.73
N ALA A 705 12.29 17.16 -38.36
CA ALA A 705 12.50 17.06 -39.79
C ALA A 705 11.27 16.46 -40.48
N LEU A 706 10.74 17.18 -41.47
CA LEU A 706 9.66 16.72 -42.34
C LEU A 706 10.28 16.13 -43.60
N TRP A 707 10.14 14.82 -43.78
CA TRP A 707 10.72 14.13 -44.93
C TRP A 707 9.92 12.87 -45.26
N ASN A 708 9.61 12.71 -46.56
CA ASN A 708 8.88 11.57 -47.12
C ASN A 708 7.56 11.26 -46.38
N ASP A 709 6.73 12.29 -46.21
CA ASP A 709 5.41 12.22 -45.56
C ASP A 709 5.45 11.72 -44.11
N LYS A 710 6.60 11.86 -43.42
CA LYS A 710 6.82 11.50 -42.02
C LYS A 710 7.48 12.63 -41.25
N VAL A 711 7.21 12.67 -39.95
CA VAL A 711 7.82 13.60 -39.00
C VAL A 711 8.85 12.87 -38.14
N TRP A 712 10.08 13.39 -38.17
CA TRP A 712 11.24 12.86 -37.45
C TRP A 712 11.68 13.81 -36.35
N ALA A 713 12.13 13.30 -35.21
CA ALA A 713 12.65 14.10 -34.10
C ALA A 713 14.09 13.67 -33.77
N ARG A 714 15.08 14.43 -34.26
CA ARG A 714 16.47 13.98 -34.36
C ARG A 714 17.48 15.10 -34.09
N ARG A 715 18.74 14.72 -33.91
CA ARG A 715 19.91 15.62 -33.91
C ARG A 715 20.39 15.81 -35.36
N LEU A 716 20.51 17.05 -35.80
CA LEU A 716 21.08 17.41 -37.10
C LEU A 716 22.61 17.32 -37.04
N LEU A 717 23.20 16.65 -38.02
CA LEU A 717 24.64 16.64 -38.27
C LEU A 717 24.88 17.03 -39.72
N THR A 718 25.80 17.94 -39.95
CA THR A 718 26.18 18.46 -41.27
C THR A 718 27.62 18.11 -41.57
N SER A 719 27.91 17.81 -42.85
CA SER A 719 29.25 17.46 -43.30
C SER A 719 29.83 18.56 -44.16
N ASN A 720 31.09 18.92 -43.91
CA ASN A 720 31.84 19.84 -44.76
C ASN A 720 32.22 19.21 -46.11
N LEU A 721 32.28 17.88 -46.18
CA LEU A 721 32.69 17.13 -47.37
C LEU A 721 31.57 17.01 -48.40
N ASN A 722 30.33 16.87 -47.94
CA ASN A 722 29.16 16.77 -48.82
C ASN A 722 28.05 17.69 -48.33
N LYS A 723 28.05 18.93 -48.83
CA LYS A 723 27.10 19.99 -48.42
C LYS A 723 25.67 19.77 -48.92
N GLN A 724 25.46 18.83 -49.84
CA GLN A 724 24.15 18.50 -50.39
C GLN A 724 23.33 17.59 -49.46
N PHE A 725 24.00 16.87 -48.57
CA PHE A 725 23.36 15.95 -47.65
C PHE A 725 23.47 16.41 -46.21
N ILE A 726 22.44 16.07 -45.44
CA ILE A 726 22.41 16.22 -44.00
C ILE A 726 22.18 14.86 -43.35
N VAL A 727 22.59 14.74 -42.10
CA VAL A 727 22.48 13.52 -41.32
C VAL A 727 21.53 13.78 -40.14
N LEU A 728 20.54 12.90 -39.95
CA LEU A 728 19.61 12.94 -38.83
C LEU A 728 19.87 11.75 -37.91
N SER A 729 20.44 12.01 -36.74
CA SER A 729 20.87 11.01 -35.76
C SER A 729 19.91 10.92 -34.58
N SER A 730 19.75 9.72 -33.99
CA SER A 730 19.01 9.52 -32.74
C SER A 730 19.96 9.52 -31.53
N GLU A 731 19.56 10.24 -30.50
CA GLU A 731 20.23 10.29 -29.19
C GLU A 731 19.54 9.43 -28.13
N ALA A 732 18.78 8.41 -28.55
CA ALA A 732 18.18 7.47 -27.61
C ALA A 732 19.25 6.90 -26.66
N GLU A 733 18.97 6.97 -25.35
CA GLU A 733 19.85 6.47 -24.29
C GLU A 733 20.00 4.95 -24.35
N ASN A 734 18.91 4.24 -24.66
CA ASN A 734 18.94 2.80 -24.86
C ASN A 734 19.34 2.48 -26.31
N PRO A 735 20.54 1.92 -26.55
CA PRO A 735 21.01 1.60 -27.90
C PRO A 735 20.13 0.56 -28.61
N LYS A 736 19.43 -0.32 -27.88
CA LYS A 736 18.50 -1.30 -28.47
C LYS A 736 17.26 -0.66 -29.10
N ASN A 737 16.93 0.55 -28.66
CA ASN A 737 15.79 1.31 -29.15
C ASN A 737 16.22 2.45 -30.08
N ARG A 738 17.50 2.52 -30.47
CA ARG A 738 18.03 3.59 -31.32
C ARG A 738 17.70 3.28 -32.78
N PRO A 739 16.77 4.02 -33.42
CA PRO A 739 16.52 3.86 -34.84
C PRO A 739 17.74 4.30 -35.67
N PRO A 740 17.89 3.81 -36.91
CA PRO A 740 19.02 4.13 -37.76
C PRO A 740 19.16 5.63 -38.01
N THR A 741 20.40 6.03 -38.26
CA THR A 741 20.75 7.38 -38.73
C THR A 741 20.30 7.55 -40.18
N LEU A 742 19.64 8.67 -40.49
CA LEU A 742 19.17 8.96 -41.85
C LEU A 742 20.13 9.92 -42.55
N LEU A 743 20.48 9.62 -43.79
CA LEU A 743 21.18 10.52 -44.70
C LEU A 743 20.16 11.06 -45.70
N VAL A 744 19.93 12.37 -45.69
CA VAL A 744 18.85 13.00 -46.46
C VAL A 744 19.40 14.15 -47.29
N HIS A 745 18.91 14.31 -48.52
CA HIS A 745 19.29 15.43 -49.37
C HIS A 745 18.65 16.73 -48.84
N LYS A 746 19.42 17.81 -48.72
CA LYS A 746 18.99 19.06 -48.07
C LYS A 746 17.77 19.70 -48.75
N GLU A 747 17.59 19.46 -50.04
CA GLU A 747 16.46 20.01 -50.81
C GLU A 747 15.15 19.23 -50.62
N GLU A 748 15.19 17.99 -50.12
CA GLU A 748 13.99 17.15 -49.92
C GLU A 748 13.37 17.27 -48.52
N VAL A 749 14.08 17.91 -47.60
CA VAL A 749 13.75 17.89 -46.16
C VAL A 749 13.53 19.29 -45.63
N ARG A 750 12.44 19.45 -44.87
CA ARG A 750 12.23 20.67 -44.08
C ARG A 750 12.70 20.44 -42.66
N LEU A 751 13.66 21.26 -42.24
CA LEU A 751 14.17 21.27 -40.86
C LEU A 751 13.51 22.40 -40.08
N LEU A 752 12.95 22.07 -38.92
CA LEU A 752 12.41 23.01 -37.95
C LEU A 752 13.26 22.92 -36.69
N LYS A 753 13.98 23.99 -36.35
CA LYS A 753 14.86 24.03 -35.17
C LYS A 753 14.03 23.96 -33.89
N VAL A 754 14.37 23.04 -32.98
CA VAL A 754 13.79 22.98 -31.64
C VAL A 754 14.32 24.15 -30.80
N MET A 755 13.40 24.96 -30.29
CA MET A 755 13.65 26.18 -29.50
C MET A 755 13.17 26.04 -28.05
N GLY A 756 12.67 24.88 -27.66
CA GLY A 756 12.29 24.60 -26.28
C GLY A 756 11.55 23.28 -26.16
N ILE A 757 11.42 22.81 -24.91
CA ILE A 757 10.79 21.55 -24.56
C ILE A 757 9.83 21.79 -23.41
N LEU A 758 8.61 21.29 -23.54
CA LEU A 758 7.55 21.34 -22.55
C LEU A 758 7.41 19.95 -21.92
N PHE A 759 7.42 19.92 -20.59
CA PHE A 759 7.31 18.73 -19.77
C PHE A 759 5.85 18.32 -19.56
N ASP A 760 5.21 17.95 -20.67
CA ASP A 760 3.94 17.23 -20.65
C ASP A 760 4.27 15.73 -20.73
N ASP A 761 3.77 14.93 -19.80
CA ASP A 761 4.01 13.48 -19.75
C ASP A 761 2.76 12.67 -20.14
N GLN A 762 1.70 13.36 -20.57
CA GLN A 762 0.44 12.73 -20.88
C GLN A 762 0.55 11.87 -22.15
N PRO A 763 0.27 10.57 -22.07
CA PRO A 763 0.34 9.69 -23.23
C PRO A 763 -0.71 10.08 -24.27
N VAL A 764 -0.30 10.15 -25.54
CA VAL A 764 -1.20 10.40 -26.67
C VAL A 764 -1.80 9.09 -27.17
N PHE A 765 -3.12 9.07 -27.34
CA PHE A 765 -3.89 7.94 -27.85
C PHE A 765 -4.70 8.32 -29.10
N PRO A 766 -4.76 7.47 -30.14
CA PRO A 766 -4.05 6.18 -30.27
C PRO A 766 -2.53 6.37 -30.39
N LYS A 767 -1.76 5.33 -30.04
CA LYS A 767 -0.29 5.40 -30.05
C LYS A 767 0.21 5.75 -31.47
N PRO A 768 0.90 6.88 -31.65
CA PRO A 768 1.38 7.30 -32.97
C PRO A 768 2.45 6.36 -33.52
N THR A 769 2.48 6.21 -34.83
CA THR A 769 3.54 5.47 -35.56
C THR A 769 4.76 6.33 -35.88
N GLU A 770 4.60 7.66 -35.89
CA GLU A 770 5.66 8.62 -36.20
C GLU A 770 6.42 9.09 -34.95
N GLU A 771 7.65 9.59 -35.14
CA GLU A 771 8.51 9.99 -34.02
C GLU A 771 8.01 11.24 -33.32
N ALA A 772 7.29 12.10 -34.04
CA ALA A 772 6.62 13.26 -33.48
C ALA A 772 5.29 13.52 -34.21
N LEU A 773 4.37 14.23 -33.57
CA LEU A 773 3.10 14.64 -34.16
C LEU A 773 2.85 16.12 -33.93
N LEU A 774 2.37 16.81 -34.96
CA LEU A 774 1.97 18.21 -34.82
C LEU A 774 0.80 18.30 -33.84
N VAL A 775 0.91 19.20 -32.87
CA VAL A 775 -0.12 19.44 -31.85
C VAL A 775 -1.04 20.55 -32.33
N SER A 776 -2.35 20.34 -32.22
CA SER A 776 -3.36 21.35 -32.55
C SER A 776 -3.84 22.15 -31.33
N ASP A 777 -3.61 21.63 -30.12
CA ASP A 777 -4.05 22.24 -28.86
C ASP A 777 -2.89 22.82 -28.03
N SER A 778 -2.93 24.14 -27.81
CA SER A 778 -1.96 24.91 -27.03
C SER A 778 -2.40 25.14 -25.57
N SER A 779 -3.49 24.50 -25.11
CA SER A 779 -4.07 24.70 -23.77
C SER A 779 -3.08 24.48 -22.63
N TYR A 780 -2.09 23.60 -22.81
CA TYR A 780 -1.02 23.34 -21.84
C TYR A 780 -0.27 24.63 -21.43
N LEU A 781 -0.11 25.58 -22.35
CA LEU A 781 0.60 26.84 -22.09
C LEU A 781 -0.18 27.79 -21.16
N LYS A 782 -1.50 27.64 -21.00
CA LYS A 782 -2.30 28.41 -20.03
C LYS A 782 -1.89 28.14 -18.58
N LYS A 783 -1.16 27.05 -18.34
CA LYS A 783 -0.62 26.69 -17.02
C LYS A 783 0.58 27.57 -16.63
N ILE A 784 1.22 28.28 -17.56
CA ILE A 784 2.38 29.12 -17.29
C ILE A 784 1.95 30.30 -16.42
N LYS A 785 2.61 30.47 -15.28
CA LYS A 785 2.38 31.55 -14.32
C LYS A 785 3.58 32.48 -14.17
N VAL A 786 4.78 31.98 -14.49
CA VAL A 786 6.05 32.69 -14.24
C VAL A 786 7.16 32.15 -15.14
N ILE A 787 8.19 32.96 -15.40
CA ILE A 787 9.41 32.54 -16.10
C ILE A 787 10.62 32.72 -15.18
N PHE A 788 11.54 31.76 -15.19
CA PHE A 788 12.83 31.86 -14.50
C PHE A 788 13.98 31.90 -15.50
N GLN A 789 15.02 32.68 -15.23
CA GLN A 789 16.26 32.57 -15.97
C GLN A 789 17.24 31.65 -15.24
N VAL A 790 17.83 30.69 -15.97
CA VAL A 790 18.80 29.73 -15.39
C VAL A 790 20.12 30.44 -15.11
N ARG A 791 20.60 30.36 -13.87
CA ARG A 791 21.97 30.73 -13.48
C ARG A 791 22.73 29.52 -12.93
N GLY A 792 23.98 29.35 -13.35
CA GLY A 792 24.84 28.24 -12.92
C GLY A 792 24.56 26.88 -13.59
N ALA A 793 25.14 25.82 -13.05
CA ALA A 793 25.25 24.50 -13.71
C ALA A 793 24.32 23.40 -13.14
N SER A 794 23.42 23.74 -12.21
CA SER A 794 22.62 22.76 -11.44
C SER A 794 21.58 22.00 -12.28
N ALA A 795 21.19 22.56 -13.43
CA ALA A 795 20.22 21.97 -14.36
C ALA A 795 20.87 21.26 -15.56
N LEU A 796 22.20 21.08 -15.60
CA LEU A 796 22.86 20.43 -16.73
C LEU A 796 22.58 18.91 -16.78
N PRO A 797 22.23 18.34 -17.95
CA PRO A 797 22.17 18.96 -19.29
C PRO A 797 20.79 19.52 -19.68
N LEU A 798 19.78 19.41 -18.81
CA LEU A 798 18.38 19.75 -19.10
C LEU A 798 18.16 21.23 -19.44
N ALA A 799 18.82 22.14 -18.71
CA ALA A 799 18.80 23.57 -18.99
C ALA A 799 20.21 24.17 -18.83
N LEU A 800 20.61 24.97 -19.81
CA LEU A 800 21.88 25.71 -19.81
C LEU A 800 21.71 27.09 -19.18
N GLU A 801 22.82 27.67 -18.72
CA GLU A 801 22.85 29.05 -18.23
C GLU A 801 22.29 30.03 -19.29
N GLY A 802 21.44 30.96 -18.84
CA GLY A 802 20.76 31.95 -19.69
C GLY A 802 19.44 31.47 -20.32
N GLN A 803 19.14 30.17 -20.31
CA GLN A 803 17.85 29.64 -20.79
C GLN A 803 16.69 30.01 -19.86
N LYS A 804 15.46 29.95 -20.37
CA LYS A 804 14.24 30.33 -19.64
C LYS A 804 13.46 29.09 -19.21
N ILE A 805 13.16 28.94 -17.93
CA ILE A 805 12.31 27.88 -17.38
C ILE A 805 10.88 28.39 -17.26
N LEU A 806 9.92 27.58 -17.69
CA LEU A 806 8.49 27.86 -17.59
C LEU A 806 7.94 27.33 -16.27
N GLY A 807 7.52 28.21 -15.36
CA GLY A 807 6.92 27.85 -14.08
C GLY A 807 5.39 27.82 -14.11
N GLY A 808 4.80 26.79 -13.52
CA GLY A 808 3.36 26.59 -13.41
C GLY A 808 2.79 26.98 -12.04
N GLU A 809 1.78 26.27 -11.57
CA GLU A 809 1.17 26.47 -10.25
C GLU A 809 2.10 26.09 -9.09
N ILE A 810 1.86 26.68 -7.92
CA ILE A 810 2.51 26.32 -6.67
C ILE A 810 1.94 24.97 -6.21
N LEU A 811 2.82 24.05 -5.85
CA LEU A 811 2.49 22.75 -5.28
C LEU A 811 2.49 22.86 -3.76
N LEU A 812 1.34 22.56 -3.16
CA LEU A 812 1.22 22.40 -1.71
C LEU A 812 1.89 21.09 -1.24
N PRO A 813 2.37 20.98 0.01
CA PRO A 813 3.02 19.78 0.51
C PRO A 813 2.22 18.48 0.28
N ASN A 814 0.89 18.54 0.43
CA ASN A 814 0.00 17.39 0.20
C ASN A 814 -0.14 17.00 -1.30
N GLN A 815 0.22 17.88 -2.23
CA GLN A 815 0.21 17.63 -3.68
C GLN A 815 1.52 17.04 -4.18
N LEU A 816 2.60 17.04 -3.39
CA LEU A 816 3.89 16.51 -3.81
C LEU A 816 3.80 15.01 -4.17
N LYS A 817 3.00 14.23 -3.42
CA LYS A 817 2.83 12.80 -3.69
C LYS A 817 2.21 12.52 -5.07
N SER A 818 1.20 13.30 -5.48
CA SER A 818 0.57 13.12 -6.80
C SER A 818 1.41 13.66 -7.96
N ASN A 819 2.51 14.33 -7.66
CA ASN A 819 3.45 14.90 -8.63
C ASN A 819 4.85 14.24 -8.51
N GLU A 820 4.91 13.00 -8.00
CA GLU A 820 6.12 12.19 -8.01
C GLU A 820 6.62 11.99 -9.44
N GLY A 821 7.92 12.19 -9.66
CA GLY A 821 8.54 12.17 -10.99
C GLY A 821 8.49 13.50 -11.75
N SER A 822 7.66 14.47 -11.33
CA SER A 822 7.56 15.80 -11.95
C SER A 822 8.78 16.66 -11.61
N ILE A 823 9.15 17.55 -12.54
CA ILE A 823 10.21 18.53 -12.32
C ILE A 823 9.61 19.73 -11.58
N VAL A 824 10.29 20.17 -10.53
CA VAL A 824 9.86 21.25 -9.66
C VAL A 824 11.01 22.21 -9.37
N ALA A 825 10.65 23.48 -9.30
CA ALA A 825 11.47 24.52 -8.70
C ALA A 825 11.13 24.55 -7.21
N ILE A 826 12.07 24.22 -6.33
CA ILE A 826 11.89 24.26 -4.89
C ILE A 826 12.70 25.39 -4.26
N SER A 827 12.09 26.10 -3.31
CA SER A 827 12.77 27.03 -2.42
C SER A 827 12.83 26.42 -1.03
N THR A 828 14.01 26.40 -0.43
CA THR A 828 14.22 25.87 0.92
C THR A 828 14.94 26.88 1.81
N SER A 829 14.94 26.63 3.12
CA SER A 829 15.72 27.42 4.09
C SER A 829 17.23 27.46 3.81
N LYS A 830 17.77 26.56 2.96
CA LYS A 830 19.19 26.49 2.60
C LYS A 830 19.50 26.86 1.14
N GLY A 831 18.50 27.30 0.38
CA GLY A 831 18.64 27.72 -1.02
C GLY A 831 17.61 27.09 -1.95
N ASP A 832 17.71 27.44 -3.23
CA ASP A 832 16.73 27.10 -4.24
C ASP A 832 17.31 26.18 -5.30
N PHE A 833 16.49 25.23 -5.75
CA PHE A 833 16.94 24.16 -6.62
C PHE A 833 15.90 23.77 -7.64
N LEU A 834 16.37 23.32 -8.81
CA LEU A 834 15.57 22.59 -9.77
C LEU A 834 15.76 21.09 -9.52
N LYS A 835 14.68 20.39 -9.15
CA LYS A 835 14.72 18.98 -8.72
C LYS A 835 13.54 18.21 -9.28
N ARG A 836 13.60 16.89 -9.18
CA ARG A 836 12.49 15.99 -9.44
C ARG A 836 11.89 15.57 -8.10
N VAL A 837 10.55 15.56 -8.00
CA VAL A 837 9.89 15.07 -6.79
C VAL A 837 10.11 13.56 -6.68
N GLY A 838 10.91 13.13 -5.70
CA GLY A 838 11.13 11.72 -5.40
C GLY A 838 10.22 11.25 -4.26
N GLU A 839 10.44 10.03 -3.79
CA GLU A 839 9.61 9.38 -2.77
C GLU A 839 9.77 10.00 -1.36
N PRO A 840 8.73 9.92 -0.51
CA PRO A 840 8.87 10.21 0.91
C PRO A 840 9.73 9.15 1.61
N ILE A 841 10.47 9.54 2.64
CA ILE A 841 11.27 8.60 3.42
C ILE A 841 10.34 7.66 4.21
N PRO A 842 10.58 6.33 4.17
CA PRO A 842 9.82 5.37 4.98
C PRO A 842 9.83 5.78 6.47
N GLU A 843 8.68 5.71 7.12
CA GLU A 843 8.49 6.10 8.54
C GLU A 843 8.64 7.62 8.85
N ALA A 844 9.02 8.44 7.88
CA ALA A 844 9.12 9.90 8.01
C ALA A 844 8.51 10.60 6.77
N PRO A 845 7.18 10.57 6.59
CA PRO A 845 6.52 11.05 5.37
C PRO A 845 6.64 12.57 5.12
N HIS A 846 6.98 13.32 6.17
CA HIS A 846 7.29 14.75 6.15
C HIS A 846 8.72 15.04 5.65
N ILE A 847 9.56 14.02 5.44
CA ILE A 847 10.86 14.15 4.78
C ILE A 847 10.71 13.52 3.40
N ARG A 848 11.04 14.30 2.37
CA ARG A 848 10.97 13.84 0.98
C ARG A 848 12.32 13.97 0.30
N GLN A 849 12.67 12.97 -0.49
CA GLN A 849 13.83 13.05 -1.36
C GLN A 849 13.47 13.82 -2.63
N PHE A 850 14.17 14.91 -2.88
CA PHE A 850 14.13 15.63 -4.14
C PHE A 850 15.33 15.19 -4.97
N GLU A 851 15.06 14.49 -6.05
CA GLU A 851 16.07 13.87 -6.90
C GLU A 851 16.73 14.89 -7.83
N SER A 852 17.96 14.60 -8.21
CA SER A 852 18.63 15.35 -9.28
C SER A 852 17.96 15.11 -10.62
N ILE A 853 17.82 16.18 -11.39
CA ILE A 853 17.30 16.18 -12.76
C ILE A 853 18.41 16.07 -13.83
N GLY A 854 19.67 16.00 -13.41
CA GLY A 854 20.83 15.99 -14.30
C GLY A 854 21.99 15.15 -13.76
N GLY A 855 22.99 14.91 -14.62
CA GLY A 855 24.12 14.02 -14.30
C GLY A 855 25.11 14.55 -13.27
N ARG A 856 25.00 15.84 -12.89
CA ARG A 856 25.92 16.53 -11.96
C ARG A 856 25.27 17.03 -10.67
N GLY A 857 23.96 16.92 -10.52
CA GLY A 857 23.27 17.37 -9.32
C GLY A 857 23.15 16.28 -8.25
N ASP A 858 23.23 16.66 -6.99
CA ASP A 858 22.94 15.78 -5.86
C ASP A 858 21.44 15.70 -5.57
N SER A 859 20.96 14.56 -5.08
CA SER A 859 19.62 14.49 -4.50
C SER A 859 19.64 15.17 -3.12
N VAL A 860 18.56 15.84 -2.73
CA VAL A 860 18.47 16.57 -1.45
C VAL A 860 17.28 16.04 -0.65
N LEU A 861 17.48 15.79 0.64
CA LEU A 861 16.38 15.50 1.57
C LEU A 861 15.84 16.81 2.12
N VAL A 862 14.53 17.02 2.04
CA VAL A 862 13.88 18.25 2.47
C VAL A 862 12.70 17.92 3.39
N CYS A 863 12.59 18.65 4.50
CA CYS A 863 11.43 18.61 5.38
C CYS A 863 10.29 19.41 4.74
N THR A 864 9.18 18.76 4.43
CA THR A 864 8.01 19.39 3.79
C THR A 864 7.08 20.11 4.77
N GLU A 865 7.30 19.91 6.07
CA GLU A 865 6.52 20.48 7.18
C GLU A 865 7.47 20.96 8.30
N GLU A 866 7.02 21.91 9.13
CA GLU A 866 7.77 22.43 10.27
C GLU A 866 7.73 21.44 11.45
N ILE A 867 8.90 21.01 11.95
CA ILE A 867 9.01 19.96 12.97
C ILE A 867 10.08 20.30 13.98
N ASP A 868 9.76 20.15 15.27
CA ASP A 868 10.67 20.42 16.38
C ASP A 868 11.79 19.36 16.54
N ASP A 869 13.00 19.89 16.67
CA ASP A 869 14.28 19.35 17.20
C ASP A 869 14.99 18.14 16.57
N LYS A 870 14.33 17.11 16.00
CA LYS A 870 15.08 15.92 15.52
C LYS A 870 15.71 16.04 14.13
N PHE A 871 15.24 16.98 13.29
CA PHE A 871 15.66 17.11 11.89
C PHE A 871 16.05 18.54 11.49
N SER A 872 16.42 19.39 12.46
CA SER A 872 16.79 20.80 12.22
C SER A 872 17.98 20.98 11.27
N ALA A 873 18.78 19.94 11.05
CA ALA A 873 19.87 19.93 10.08
C ALA A 873 19.41 19.81 8.61
N LEU A 874 18.17 19.40 8.33
CA LEU A 874 17.64 19.30 6.97
C LEU A 874 17.06 20.66 6.50
N PRO A 875 17.18 21.01 5.21
CA PRO A 875 16.47 22.15 4.65
C PRO A 875 14.95 21.99 4.82
N GLN A 876 14.27 23.06 5.21
CA GLN A 876 12.80 23.12 5.26
C GLN A 876 12.29 23.65 3.92
N LEU A 877 11.23 23.04 3.40
CA LEU A 877 10.57 23.47 2.18
C LEU A 877 9.76 24.73 2.46
N ASN A 878 10.12 25.84 1.81
CA ASN A 878 9.34 27.07 1.85
C ASN A 878 8.23 27.00 0.80
N SER A 879 8.57 26.52 -0.39
CA SER A 879 7.64 26.44 -1.51
C SER A 879 8.15 25.52 -2.61
N ALA A 880 7.22 24.96 -3.38
CA ALA A 880 7.52 24.15 -4.56
C ALA A 880 6.62 24.63 -5.71
N ARG A 881 7.17 24.75 -6.92
CA ARG A 881 6.40 25.12 -8.12
C ARG A 881 6.66 24.10 -9.21
N HIS A 882 5.59 23.71 -9.90
CA HIS A 882 5.68 22.81 -11.03
C HIS A 882 6.47 23.47 -12.18
N VAL A 883 7.37 22.74 -12.81
CA VAL A 883 8.14 23.21 -13.97
C VAL A 883 7.53 22.61 -15.23
N LEU A 884 7.04 23.48 -16.11
CA LEU A 884 6.27 23.11 -17.28
C LEU A 884 7.14 22.93 -18.54
N GLY A 885 8.38 23.42 -18.54
CA GLY A 885 9.28 23.34 -19.69
C GLY A 885 10.49 24.25 -19.60
N VAL A 886 11.34 24.21 -20.62
CA VAL A 886 12.54 25.03 -20.82
C VAL A 886 12.52 25.58 -22.24
N LEU A 887 12.77 26.88 -22.40
CA LEU A 887 12.98 27.53 -23.68
C LEU A 887 14.47 27.80 -23.91
N TYR A 888 14.92 27.51 -25.12
CA TYR A 888 16.28 27.68 -25.57
C TYR A 888 16.47 29.08 -26.16
N SER A 889 17.63 29.67 -25.87
CA SER A 889 18.07 30.97 -26.39
C SER A 889 18.46 30.90 -27.86
#